data_AF-A0A8J3JV51-F1
#
_entry.id   AF-A0A8J3JV51-F1
#
_cell.length_a   1.000
_cell.length_b   1.000
_cell.length_c   1.000
_cell.angle_alpha   90.00
_cell.angle_beta   90.00
_cell.angle_gamma   90.00
#
_symmetry.space_group_name_H-M   'P 1'
#
loop_
_entity.id
_entity.type
_entity.pdbx_description
1 polymer ?
#
loop_
_entity_poly.entity_id
_entity_poly.type
_entity_poly.pdbx_seq_one_letter_code
_entity_poly.pdbx_strand_id
1 'polypeptide(L)'
;MTLHHRTAPRIPARTLLAALAAAVLTLGAGLLTALPASAATTTYQAESAALSGGTVVATDHTGYTGSGFVGGYTDGNKGNANLTFTVNVSGTANRTLTLRYANGTTATKTLSLYVNGAKVKQISLNATANWDTWGAQVETVSLGNGNSTVSYRFDSTDSGNVNLDSLTVADIAAPPAGQYEAESASLSGGATVATDHPGFTGSGFVGGYTDGNKGNANTSFAVNVASAGTATVTVRYANGTGANMTLSLYVNGGKLRQINLPATANWDTWGTVAEAVTLNAGNNAVALKFDSTDSGNINLDHVTVSGTTPPSPTPTPSSSPTPPPTGVSYELETGFLSGGASAATSTGGYTGSGYVSGLTTAGARVIRTVNATTAGATTVTLRYTNTNGAARTVSVYVNDLKTGQLSLPAGSGWLNAAQSLTLRAGLNIIGFQYDSGDSGNVLLDNVTVGSGTALATRGATLPYTVYEAESGSTNAALIGPNRAYLSEPSEASGRRAVKLSSTGQYVQVTLTKPANAFVIRYSIPDNAAGTGNTNPLALYAGSTKIQDVSLSSVYSWVYGAYPYNNNPAGGEPHRFFDDVRVLLGTTYPAGTVIKLQKDASSSAAYYTIDLIEAEVAPAALSAPADFLNVTSYGAVANDSGDDTNAFNSAISAAQSQGKGLWVPAGSFVTNARLNIQNVSLRGAGVWHTVIKGTNGKGGFFATGSNVRLADFTLAGDVRYRDDSAFDAGIEGNFGTGSLVSNVWLEHTKVGMWPSTGTNGLYVVGTRLRNIFADGVNVNGGATNVRVDQSTLRNTGDDALAMWSNSAPVTSSAFTFNTVALPMLANGAAIYGGNGNRIEDNLISDSVYAGSGIAISTWHGALPFSNTTTVARNTLTRTSSFERNWNSSLGGLWIYAEATDITAPVQVLDVDIIDSTYQGILLSFQRNITNLTLDHVTVNGAGTYGIELNAAGSAYVTYVTVSGAASGGLINRLGYTLNRGPGNSGF
;
A
#
# COMPACT_ATOMS: atom_id res chain seq x y z
N MET A 1 -60.60 51.77 32.05
CA MET A 1 -60.51 53.11 31.43
C MET A 1 -59.56 52.98 30.23
N THR A 2 -60.12 53.09 29.02
CA THR A 2 -59.49 53.43 27.71
C THR A 2 -58.18 52.74 27.30
N LEU A 3 -58.16 51.71 26.42
CA LEU A 3 -58.27 51.73 24.94
C LEU A 3 -57.33 52.73 24.22
N HIS A 4 -56.28 52.23 23.56
CA HIS A 4 -56.25 52.17 22.09
C HIS A 4 -55.15 51.27 21.51
N HIS A 5 -55.55 50.61 20.41
CA HIS A 5 -54.90 49.60 19.58
C HIS A 5 -53.61 50.06 18.86
N ARG A 6 -52.71 49.11 18.56
CA ARG A 6 -52.54 48.58 17.18
C ARG A 6 -51.66 47.31 17.12
N THR A 7 -52.33 46.25 16.67
CA THR A 7 -51.89 45.19 15.72
C THR A 7 -50.81 44.16 16.11
N ALA A 8 -51.36 43.02 16.54
CA ALA A 8 -51.06 41.61 16.17
C ALA A 8 -49.74 40.95 16.64
N PRO A 9 -49.79 40.09 17.68
CA PRO A 9 -48.68 39.25 18.10
C PRO A 9 -48.74 37.85 17.48
N ARG A 10 -47.53 37.30 17.23
CA ARG A 10 -47.26 35.91 16.84
C ARG A 10 -47.64 34.95 17.98
N ILE A 11 -48.41 33.91 17.68
CA ILE A 11 -48.60 32.74 18.55
C ILE A 11 -48.22 31.47 17.78
N PRO A 12 -47.35 30.60 18.34
CA PRO A 12 -47.02 29.29 17.80
C PRO A 12 -47.89 28.19 18.45
N ALA A 13 -48.28 27.19 17.67
CA ALA A 13 -48.25 25.76 18.03
C ALA A 13 -49.04 24.89 17.04
N ARG A 14 -48.36 23.87 16.51
CA ARG A 14 -48.83 22.50 16.22
C ARG A 14 -50.29 22.31 15.82
N THR A 15 -50.53 21.91 14.56
CA THR A 15 -51.17 20.65 14.10
C THR A 15 -51.63 20.79 12.63
N LEU A 16 -51.72 19.66 11.93
CA LEU A 16 -52.00 19.45 10.50
C LEU A 16 -50.81 19.64 9.56
N LEU A 17 -50.12 18.53 9.24
CA LEU A 17 -50.09 17.98 7.88
C LEU A 17 -49.47 16.57 7.94
N ALA A 18 -50.30 15.60 8.30
CA ALA A 18 -50.04 14.18 8.14
C ALA A 18 -51.15 13.64 7.22
N ALA A 19 -50.98 13.81 5.91
CA ALA A 19 -51.71 13.11 4.84
C ALA A 19 -51.32 13.72 3.47
N LEU A 20 -50.15 13.38 2.92
CA LEU A 20 -49.89 13.30 1.47
C LEU A 20 -48.44 12.79 1.19
N ALA A 21 -48.08 11.62 1.70
CA ALA A 21 -46.78 11.00 1.39
C ALA A 21 -46.88 9.48 1.21
N ALA A 22 -48.00 9.02 0.63
CA ALA A 22 -48.26 7.61 0.36
C ALA A 22 -49.05 7.45 -0.96
N ALA A 23 -48.53 8.01 -2.07
CA ALA A 23 -49.07 7.76 -3.41
C ALA A 23 -48.15 8.19 -4.56
N VAL A 24 -46.82 7.99 -4.50
CA VAL A 24 -45.96 7.95 -5.71
C VAL A 24 -44.76 7.04 -5.44
N LEU A 25 -45.01 5.75 -5.15
CA LEU A 25 -43.95 4.76 -4.93
C LEU A 25 -44.34 3.44 -5.61
N THR A 26 -44.74 3.53 -6.89
CA THR A 26 -44.98 2.38 -7.79
C THR A 26 -45.11 2.87 -9.23
N LEU A 27 -44.04 3.47 -9.80
CA LEU A 27 -43.79 3.56 -11.25
C LEU A 27 -42.47 4.32 -11.45
N GLY A 28 -41.40 3.57 -11.73
CA GLY A 28 -40.06 4.14 -11.90
C GLY A 28 -38.89 3.17 -11.71
N ALA A 29 -39.13 1.85 -11.72
CA ALA A 29 -38.08 0.88 -11.98
C ALA A 29 -37.85 0.82 -13.50
N GLY A 30 -37.13 1.81 -14.03
CA GLY A 30 -36.79 1.92 -15.45
C GLY A 30 -35.53 2.76 -15.61
N LEU A 31 -34.41 2.08 -15.90
CA LEU A 31 -33.11 2.63 -16.30
C LEU A 31 -32.64 3.89 -15.55
N LEU A 32 -32.08 3.71 -14.36
CA LEU A 32 -31.02 4.61 -13.88
C LEU A 32 -29.72 4.17 -14.57
N THR A 33 -29.46 4.73 -15.76
CA THR A 33 -28.09 4.76 -16.29
C THR A 33 -27.23 5.48 -15.26
N ALA A 34 -26.22 4.80 -14.73
CA ALA A 34 -25.20 5.44 -13.90
C ALA A 34 -24.67 6.65 -14.68
N LEU A 35 -24.87 7.85 -14.15
CA LEU A 35 -24.20 9.03 -14.67
C LEU A 35 -22.69 8.75 -14.56
N PRO A 36 -21.89 9.01 -15.61
CA PRO A 36 -20.46 8.84 -15.54
C PRO A 36 -19.92 9.66 -14.36
N ALA A 37 -19.03 9.05 -13.58
CA ALA A 37 -18.38 9.69 -12.45
C ALA A 37 -17.73 11.00 -12.92
N SER A 38 -18.14 12.13 -12.34
CA SER A 38 -17.52 13.42 -12.63
C SER A 38 -16.06 13.38 -12.17
N ALA A 39 -15.14 13.77 -13.05
CA ALA A 39 -13.73 13.90 -12.75
C ALA A 39 -13.50 14.77 -11.50
N ALA A 40 -12.56 14.38 -10.64
CA ALA A 40 -12.20 15.17 -9.47
C ALA A 40 -11.62 16.52 -9.92
N THR A 41 -12.20 17.61 -9.43
CA THR A 41 -11.76 18.97 -9.72
C THR A 41 -11.31 19.68 -8.43
N THR A 42 -10.13 20.28 -8.45
CA THR A 42 -9.61 21.11 -7.35
C THR A 42 -9.45 22.54 -7.84
N THR A 43 -10.06 23.50 -7.13
CA THR A 43 -9.90 24.93 -7.44
C THR A 43 -8.91 25.58 -6.48
N TYR A 44 -7.93 26.29 -7.03
CA TYR A 44 -6.93 27.07 -6.31
C TYR A 44 -7.22 28.55 -6.51
N GLN A 45 -7.34 29.29 -5.40
CA GLN A 45 -7.62 30.72 -5.41
C GLN A 45 -6.34 31.52 -5.71
N ALA A 46 -6.39 32.48 -6.64
CA ALA A 46 -5.21 33.23 -7.09
C ALA A 46 -4.59 34.05 -5.96
N GLU A 47 -5.40 34.60 -5.06
CA GLU A 47 -4.95 35.37 -3.90
C GLU A 47 -4.25 34.55 -2.82
N SER A 48 -4.31 33.21 -2.91
CA SER A 48 -3.54 32.29 -2.05
C SER A 48 -2.26 31.78 -2.73
N ALA A 49 -1.99 32.20 -3.97
CA ALA A 49 -0.81 31.81 -4.72
C ALA A 49 0.45 32.61 -4.31
N ALA A 50 1.63 32.10 -4.65
CA ALA A 50 2.87 32.85 -4.44
C ALA A 50 3.01 33.96 -5.49
N LEU A 51 3.14 35.21 -5.04
CA LEU A 51 3.19 36.41 -5.88
C LEU A 51 4.60 36.99 -5.95
N SER A 52 5.02 37.47 -7.12
CA SER A 52 6.29 38.17 -7.28
C SER A 52 6.30 39.13 -8.48
N GLY A 53 7.31 40.02 -8.52
CA GLY A 53 7.55 40.89 -9.67
C GLY A 53 6.46 41.94 -9.94
N GLY A 54 5.71 42.33 -8.91
CA GLY A 54 4.69 43.37 -8.98
C GLY A 54 3.25 42.87 -9.10
N THR A 55 3.01 41.56 -9.08
CA THR A 55 1.66 41.00 -8.88
C THR A 55 1.17 41.28 -7.46
N VAL A 56 -0.12 41.57 -7.32
CA VAL A 56 -0.72 41.97 -6.04
C VAL A 56 -2.18 41.54 -5.97
N VAL A 57 -2.64 41.20 -4.76
CA VAL A 57 -4.06 40.90 -4.50
C VAL A 57 -4.87 42.19 -4.53
N ALA A 58 -6.00 42.17 -5.22
CA ALA A 58 -6.93 43.28 -5.37
C ALA A 58 -8.39 42.83 -5.21
N THR A 59 -9.29 43.79 -5.01
CA THR A 59 -10.72 43.55 -4.71
C THR A 59 -11.65 44.61 -5.34
N ASP A 60 -11.12 45.45 -6.22
CA ASP A 60 -11.78 46.62 -6.83
C ASP A 60 -12.64 46.29 -8.07
N HIS A 61 -12.78 44.99 -8.39
CA HIS A 61 -13.74 44.46 -9.36
C HIS A 61 -14.61 43.40 -8.71
N THR A 62 -15.83 43.23 -9.20
CA THR A 62 -16.80 42.27 -8.67
C THR A 62 -16.77 40.94 -9.44
N GLY A 63 -17.36 39.89 -8.87
CA GLY A 63 -17.56 38.60 -9.55
C GLY A 63 -16.38 37.63 -9.51
N TYR A 64 -15.27 37.94 -8.81
CA TYR A 64 -14.20 36.99 -8.51
C TYR A 64 -14.65 35.91 -7.50
N THR A 65 -13.91 34.81 -7.39
CA THR A 65 -14.11 33.77 -6.38
C THR A 65 -13.18 33.95 -5.19
N GLY A 66 -13.51 33.38 -4.03
CA GLY A 66 -12.66 33.53 -2.84
C GLY A 66 -12.74 34.93 -2.22
N SER A 67 -11.60 35.44 -1.78
CA SER A 67 -11.44 36.68 -1.02
C SER A 67 -10.85 37.85 -1.83
N GLY A 68 -10.29 37.58 -3.02
CA GLY A 68 -9.77 38.59 -3.94
C GLY A 68 -9.38 37.98 -5.29
N PHE A 69 -8.75 38.77 -6.14
CA PHE A 69 -8.09 38.30 -7.37
C PHE A 69 -6.68 38.89 -7.44
N VAL A 70 -5.85 38.43 -8.37
CA VAL A 70 -4.50 38.94 -8.58
C VAL A 70 -4.42 39.79 -9.83
N GLY A 71 -4.03 41.06 -9.64
CA GLY A 71 -3.67 42.00 -10.69
C GLY A 71 -2.16 42.26 -10.72
N GLY A 72 -1.76 43.42 -11.25
CA GLY A 72 -0.36 43.84 -11.27
C GLY A 72 0.43 43.42 -12.51
N TYR A 73 -0.21 42.80 -13.49
CA TYR A 73 0.32 42.51 -14.83
C TYR A 73 0.41 43.78 -15.70
N THR A 74 0.88 44.90 -15.15
CA THR A 74 1.00 46.19 -15.85
C THR A 74 2.29 46.28 -16.66
N ASP A 75 2.34 47.13 -17.69
CA ASP A 75 3.53 47.28 -18.54
C ASP A 75 4.80 47.62 -17.75
N GLY A 76 4.69 48.33 -16.62
CA GLY A 76 5.82 48.62 -15.72
C GLY A 76 6.42 47.37 -15.05
N ASN A 77 5.65 46.29 -14.95
CA ASN A 77 6.07 45.00 -14.37
C ASN A 77 6.37 43.94 -15.44
N LYS A 78 6.36 44.32 -16.73
CA LYS A 78 6.65 43.40 -17.84
C LYS A 78 8.07 42.82 -17.72
N GLY A 79 8.18 41.52 -17.94
CA GLY A 79 9.39 40.72 -17.71
C GLY A 79 9.56 40.23 -16.27
N ASN A 80 8.74 40.70 -15.32
CA ASN A 80 8.90 40.42 -13.90
C ASN A 80 7.65 39.82 -13.23
N ALA A 81 6.45 40.34 -13.54
CA ALA A 81 5.20 39.92 -12.89
C ALA A 81 4.93 38.42 -13.02
N ASN A 82 4.69 37.76 -11.89
CA ASN A 82 4.47 36.33 -11.83
C ASN A 82 3.49 35.95 -10.70
N LEU A 83 2.63 34.99 -10.99
CA LEU A 83 1.83 34.25 -10.02
C LEU A 83 2.18 32.78 -10.13
N THR A 84 2.40 32.10 -9.00
CA THR A 84 2.68 30.65 -8.95
C THR A 84 1.71 29.92 -8.02
N PHE A 85 0.91 29.03 -8.57
CA PHE A 85 0.14 28.03 -7.82
C PHE A 85 1.02 26.83 -7.46
N THR A 86 0.92 26.33 -6.24
CA THR A 86 1.39 24.99 -5.87
C THR A 86 0.20 24.05 -5.92
N VAL A 87 0.17 23.19 -6.94
CA VAL A 87 -0.92 22.24 -7.14
C VAL A 87 -0.46 20.84 -6.72
N ASN A 88 -1.27 20.14 -5.92
CA ASN A 88 -1.00 18.76 -5.55
C ASN A 88 -1.94 17.85 -6.36
N VAL A 89 -1.36 16.90 -7.10
CA VAL A 89 -2.12 15.95 -7.91
C VAL A 89 -1.65 14.52 -7.67
N SER A 90 -2.59 13.57 -7.65
CA SER A 90 -2.28 12.14 -7.53
C SER A 90 -2.02 11.53 -8.90
N GLY A 91 -0.85 10.95 -9.12
CA GLY A 91 -0.45 10.31 -10.37
C GLY A 91 0.00 11.30 -11.45
N THR A 92 0.99 10.90 -12.25
CA THR A 92 1.45 11.69 -13.40
C THR A 92 0.46 11.54 -14.55
N ALA A 93 -0.22 12.63 -14.93
CA ALA A 93 -1.22 12.61 -16.00
C ALA A 93 -1.41 14.00 -16.62
N ASN A 94 -1.98 14.02 -17.83
CA ASN A 94 -2.53 15.24 -18.41
C ASN A 94 -3.74 15.70 -17.61
N ARG A 95 -3.75 16.97 -17.24
CA ARG A 95 -4.83 17.63 -16.51
C ARG A 95 -5.31 18.83 -17.29
N THR A 96 -6.59 19.14 -17.12
CA THR A 96 -7.19 20.37 -17.61
C THR A 96 -6.98 21.46 -16.56
N LEU A 97 -6.32 22.54 -16.96
CA LEU A 97 -6.13 23.77 -16.22
C LEU A 97 -7.13 24.80 -16.73
N THR A 98 -8.15 25.13 -15.94
CA THR A 98 -9.08 26.21 -16.27
C THR A 98 -8.71 27.44 -15.46
N LEU A 99 -8.02 28.38 -16.10
CA LEU A 99 -7.70 29.69 -15.52
C LEU A 99 -8.89 30.62 -15.68
N ARG A 100 -9.43 31.10 -14.56
CA ARG A 100 -10.43 32.17 -14.55
C ARG A 100 -9.74 33.53 -14.55
N TYR A 101 -10.11 34.40 -15.48
CA TYR A 101 -9.43 35.68 -15.70
C TYR A 101 -10.39 36.78 -16.15
N ALA A 102 -9.99 38.04 -15.99
CA ALA A 102 -10.65 39.20 -16.59
C ALA A 102 -9.66 39.97 -17.48
N ASN A 103 -10.11 40.34 -18.67
CA ASN A 103 -9.38 41.17 -19.62
C ASN A 103 -10.35 42.25 -20.12
N GLY A 104 -10.54 43.31 -19.34
CA GLY A 104 -11.44 44.42 -19.69
C GLY A 104 -10.91 45.35 -20.78
N THR A 105 -9.92 44.92 -21.57
CA THR A 105 -9.42 45.65 -22.73
C THR A 105 -10.21 45.25 -23.99
N THR A 106 -9.94 45.88 -25.13
CA THR A 106 -10.64 45.57 -26.39
C THR A 106 -9.93 44.54 -27.27
N ALA A 107 -8.80 43.98 -26.80
CA ALA A 107 -7.97 43.06 -27.59
C ALA A 107 -7.59 41.83 -26.76
N THR A 108 -7.36 40.71 -27.43
CA THR A 108 -6.78 39.52 -26.80
C THR A 108 -5.41 39.86 -26.23
N LYS A 109 -5.20 39.45 -24.98
CA LYS A 109 -3.94 39.61 -24.24
C LYS A 109 -3.24 38.27 -24.07
N THR A 110 -1.98 38.29 -23.67
CA THR A 110 -1.17 37.09 -23.53
C THR A 110 -0.38 37.09 -22.23
N LEU A 111 -0.22 35.89 -21.65
CA LEU A 111 0.70 35.56 -20.57
C LEU A 111 1.40 34.25 -20.91
N SER A 112 2.55 33.99 -20.30
CA SER A 112 3.30 32.74 -20.47
C SER A 112 2.99 31.76 -19.34
N LEU A 113 2.59 30.54 -19.69
CA LEU A 113 2.34 29.42 -18.78
C LEU A 113 3.61 28.61 -18.56
N TYR A 114 3.94 28.37 -17.29
CA TYR A 114 5.06 27.56 -16.85
C TYR A 114 4.58 26.41 -15.96
N VAL A 115 5.24 25.26 -16.07
CA VAL A 115 5.07 24.11 -15.15
C VAL A 115 6.45 23.72 -14.62
N ASN A 116 6.58 23.64 -13.29
CA ASN A 116 7.84 23.27 -12.62
C ASN A 116 9.06 24.08 -13.09
N GLY A 117 8.84 25.38 -13.34
CA GLY A 117 9.87 26.31 -13.80
C GLY A 117 10.18 26.27 -15.30
N ALA A 118 9.63 25.32 -16.06
CA ALA A 118 9.79 25.24 -17.51
C ALA A 118 8.64 25.94 -18.24
N LYS A 119 8.96 26.73 -19.28
CA LYS A 119 7.95 27.40 -20.11
C LYS A 119 7.21 26.37 -20.95
N VAL A 120 5.89 26.28 -20.81
CA VAL A 120 5.04 25.39 -21.60
C VAL A 120 4.66 26.07 -22.91
N LYS A 121 3.99 27.24 -22.81
CA LYS A 121 3.57 28.04 -23.97
C LYS A 121 3.14 29.45 -23.57
N GLN A 122 2.95 30.31 -24.56
CA GLN A 122 2.21 31.57 -24.40
C GLN A 122 0.71 31.28 -24.58
N ILE A 123 -0.11 31.72 -23.63
CA ILE A 123 -1.57 31.56 -23.66
C ILE A 123 -2.25 32.86 -24.09
N SER A 124 -3.42 32.74 -24.71
CA SER A 124 -4.23 33.87 -25.16
C SER A 124 -5.45 34.04 -24.26
N LEU A 125 -5.73 35.28 -23.88
CA LEU A 125 -6.77 35.70 -22.95
C LEU A 125 -7.64 36.72 -23.67
N ASN A 126 -8.76 36.28 -24.23
CA ASN A 126 -9.66 37.11 -25.02
C ASN A 126 -10.28 38.23 -24.18
N ALA A 127 -10.68 39.32 -24.85
CA ALA A 127 -11.36 40.44 -24.19
C ALA A 127 -12.65 39.94 -23.50
N THR A 128 -12.80 40.24 -22.21
CA THR A 128 -14.05 40.08 -21.48
C THR A 128 -14.90 41.34 -21.67
N ALA A 129 -16.20 41.27 -21.38
CA ALA A 129 -17.10 42.41 -21.60
C ALA A 129 -16.69 43.67 -20.81
N ASN A 130 -16.12 43.48 -19.63
CA ASN A 130 -15.53 44.49 -18.75
C ASN A 130 -14.68 43.77 -17.67
N TRP A 131 -14.11 44.54 -16.74
CA TRP A 131 -13.30 44.02 -15.63
C TRP A 131 -14.09 43.28 -14.54
N ASP A 132 -15.41 43.47 -14.47
CA ASP A 132 -16.32 42.71 -13.59
C ASP A 132 -16.79 41.39 -14.22
N THR A 133 -16.40 41.13 -15.47
CA THR A 133 -16.77 39.92 -16.22
C THR A 133 -15.56 39.00 -16.34
N TRP A 134 -15.72 37.76 -15.88
CA TRP A 134 -14.64 36.78 -15.81
C TRP A 134 -14.83 35.71 -16.89
N GLY A 135 -13.83 35.55 -17.75
CA GLY A 135 -13.71 34.46 -18.70
C GLY A 135 -12.94 33.27 -18.12
N ALA A 136 -12.89 32.19 -18.89
CA ALA A 136 -12.11 31.00 -18.59
C ALA A 136 -11.20 30.66 -19.77
N GLN A 137 -9.93 30.37 -19.49
CA GLN A 137 -8.97 29.87 -20.45
C GLN A 137 -8.57 28.46 -20.03
N VAL A 138 -8.72 27.50 -20.95
CA VAL A 138 -8.51 26.08 -20.67
C VAL A 138 -7.21 25.62 -21.33
N GLU A 139 -6.35 24.98 -20.55
CA GLU A 139 -5.09 24.42 -21.03
C GLU A 139 -4.89 22.99 -20.55
N THR A 140 -4.39 22.12 -21.42
CA THR A 140 -4.01 20.76 -21.02
C THR A 140 -2.51 20.72 -20.76
N VAL A 141 -2.11 20.29 -19.57
CA VAL A 141 -0.69 20.11 -19.21
C VAL A 141 -0.45 18.78 -18.50
N SER A 142 0.73 18.21 -18.69
CA SER A 142 1.18 17.06 -17.90
C SER A 142 1.69 17.54 -16.54
N LEU A 143 1.05 17.09 -15.46
CA LEU A 143 1.51 17.32 -14.10
C LEU A 143 2.07 16.02 -13.51
N GLY A 144 3.19 16.11 -12.78
CA GLY A 144 3.79 14.97 -12.09
C GLY A 144 3.09 14.66 -10.78
N ASN A 145 3.17 13.41 -10.31
CA ASN A 145 2.62 12.99 -9.02
C ASN A 145 3.19 13.83 -7.85
N GLY A 146 2.31 14.31 -6.98
CA GLY A 146 2.66 15.17 -5.84
C GLY A 146 2.53 16.66 -6.17
N ASN A 147 3.39 17.47 -5.55
CA ASN A 147 3.37 18.93 -5.75
C ASN A 147 4.00 19.29 -7.11
N SER A 148 3.26 19.99 -7.95
CA SER A 148 3.76 20.71 -9.12
C SER A 148 3.53 22.21 -8.94
N THR A 149 4.38 23.03 -9.56
CA THR A 149 4.17 24.48 -9.63
C THR A 149 3.62 24.85 -10.99
N VAL A 150 2.53 25.64 -11.02
CA VAL A 150 1.92 26.19 -12.23
C VAL A 150 2.00 27.70 -12.15
N SER A 151 2.72 28.33 -13.07
CA SER A 151 2.92 29.79 -13.04
C SER A 151 2.41 30.49 -14.29
N TYR A 152 1.86 31.69 -14.10
CA TYR A 152 1.47 32.61 -15.18
C TYR A 152 2.32 33.88 -15.09
N ARG A 153 3.19 34.08 -16.09
CA ARG A 153 4.20 35.15 -16.15
C ARG A 153 3.88 36.19 -17.20
N PHE A 154 4.21 37.45 -16.89
CA PHE A 154 4.26 38.53 -17.88
C PHE A 154 5.65 38.58 -18.51
N ASP A 155 5.96 37.71 -19.46
CA ASP A 155 7.28 37.72 -20.10
C ASP A 155 7.44 38.91 -21.06
N SER A 156 8.66 39.15 -21.55
CA SER A 156 8.98 40.24 -22.49
C SER A 156 8.20 40.16 -23.82
N THR A 157 7.76 38.97 -24.23
CA THR A 157 6.96 38.74 -25.46
C THR A 157 5.46 38.77 -25.22
N ASP A 158 5.02 38.89 -23.97
CA ASP A 158 3.61 38.91 -23.61
C ASP A 158 3.02 40.32 -23.73
N SER A 159 1.69 40.42 -23.77
CA SER A 159 0.96 41.68 -23.86
C SER A 159 0.24 42.07 -22.56
N GLY A 160 0.14 41.15 -21.60
CA GLY A 160 -0.27 41.36 -20.21
C GLY A 160 -1.54 42.17 -20.01
N ASN A 161 -1.59 42.96 -18.94
CA ASN A 161 -2.72 43.80 -18.53
C ASN A 161 -4.01 42.99 -18.37
N VAL A 162 -3.99 41.99 -17.48
CA VAL A 162 -5.11 41.09 -17.14
C VAL A 162 -5.17 40.85 -15.63
N ASN A 163 -6.32 40.38 -15.14
CA ASN A 163 -6.52 39.95 -13.75
C ASN A 163 -6.78 38.44 -13.70
N LEU A 164 -6.16 37.73 -12.75
CA LEU A 164 -6.29 36.28 -12.56
C LEU A 164 -7.03 35.99 -11.26
N ASP A 165 -8.05 35.13 -11.31
CA ASP A 165 -8.94 34.88 -10.17
C ASP A 165 -8.75 33.49 -9.55
N SER A 166 -8.83 32.43 -10.35
CA SER A 166 -8.66 31.07 -9.84
C SER A 166 -8.16 30.12 -10.90
N LEU A 167 -7.55 29.01 -10.47
CA LEU A 167 -7.13 27.91 -11.32
C LEU A 167 -7.87 26.65 -10.91
N THR A 168 -8.73 26.13 -11.77
CA THR A 168 -9.33 24.81 -11.57
C THR A 168 -8.49 23.76 -12.27
N VAL A 169 -8.06 22.74 -11.53
CA VAL A 169 -7.33 21.57 -12.04
C VAL A 169 -8.29 20.39 -12.03
N ALA A 170 -8.56 19.83 -13.20
CA ALA A 170 -9.44 18.67 -13.35
C ALA A 170 -8.70 17.50 -13.99
N ASP A 171 -9.03 16.30 -13.54
CA ASP A 171 -8.68 15.08 -14.26
C ASP A 171 -9.39 15.05 -15.62
N ILE A 172 -8.68 14.63 -16.66
CA ILE A 172 -9.33 14.25 -17.91
C ILE A 172 -9.91 12.87 -17.66
N ALA A 173 -11.25 12.76 -17.67
CA ALA A 173 -11.92 11.48 -17.47
C ALA A 173 -11.40 10.45 -18.48
N ALA A 174 -11.00 9.27 -17.99
CA ALA A 174 -10.58 8.20 -18.89
C ALA A 174 -11.78 7.81 -19.79
N PRO A 175 -11.57 7.64 -21.11
CA PRO A 175 -12.64 7.24 -21.99
C PRO A 175 -13.20 5.86 -21.56
N PRO A 176 -14.52 5.63 -21.67
CA PRO A 176 -15.14 4.32 -21.55
C PRO A 176 -14.33 3.19 -22.22
N ALA A 177 -14.39 1.99 -21.64
CA ALA A 177 -13.65 0.84 -22.16
C ALA A 177 -13.97 0.58 -23.65
N GLY A 178 -12.93 0.50 -24.47
CA GLY A 178 -13.04 0.33 -25.91
C GLY A 178 -13.18 1.63 -26.71
N GLN A 179 -13.33 2.79 -26.06
CA GLN A 179 -13.34 4.10 -26.69
C GLN A 179 -11.93 4.71 -26.72
N TYR A 180 -11.56 5.30 -27.86
CA TYR A 180 -10.29 5.94 -28.11
C TYR A 180 -10.53 7.34 -28.69
N GLU A 181 -10.24 8.37 -27.91
CA GLU A 181 -10.41 9.77 -28.28
C GLU A 181 -9.44 10.18 -29.40
N ALA A 182 -9.92 10.92 -30.40
CA ALA A 182 -9.14 11.28 -31.59
C ALA A 182 -8.02 12.26 -31.27
N GLU A 183 -8.23 13.19 -30.35
CA GLU A 183 -7.23 14.15 -29.90
C GLU A 183 -6.10 13.53 -29.06
N SER A 184 -6.29 12.27 -28.64
CA SER A 184 -5.25 11.44 -28.01
C SER A 184 -4.54 10.51 -29.00
N ALA A 185 -4.95 10.51 -30.28
CA ALA A 185 -4.36 9.68 -31.33
C ALA A 185 -3.07 10.29 -31.90
N SER A 186 -2.32 9.50 -32.67
CA SER A 186 -1.15 10.00 -33.40
C SER A 186 -1.62 10.76 -34.65
N LEU A 187 -1.39 12.08 -34.66
CA LEU A 187 -1.81 13.01 -35.72
C LEU A 187 -0.65 13.35 -36.64
N SER A 188 -0.89 13.39 -37.95
CA SER A 188 0.11 13.83 -38.92
C SER A 188 -0.52 14.40 -40.20
N GLY A 189 0.32 14.99 -41.05
CA GLY A 189 -0.07 15.43 -42.40
C GLY A 189 -1.12 16.54 -42.45
N GLY A 190 -1.26 17.31 -41.37
CA GLY A 190 -2.21 18.42 -41.25
C GLY A 190 -3.45 18.13 -40.41
N ALA A 191 -3.62 16.90 -39.91
CA ALA A 191 -4.61 16.61 -38.86
C ALA A 191 -4.22 17.35 -37.56
N THR A 192 -5.17 18.00 -36.91
CA THR A 192 -4.92 18.82 -35.71
C THR A 192 -6.10 18.80 -34.76
N VAL A 193 -5.82 18.94 -33.46
CA VAL A 193 -6.85 19.06 -32.41
C VAL A 193 -7.52 20.44 -32.50
N ALA A 194 -8.84 20.46 -32.29
CA ALA A 194 -9.68 21.65 -32.22
C ALA A 194 -10.78 21.48 -31.16
N THR A 195 -11.41 22.60 -30.77
CA THR A 195 -12.39 22.67 -29.66
C THR A 195 -13.52 23.67 -29.91
N ASP A 196 -13.60 24.23 -31.11
CA ASP A 196 -14.49 25.33 -31.51
C ASP A 196 -15.93 24.90 -31.81
N HIS A 197 -16.22 23.59 -31.77
CA HIS A 197 -17.56 23.01 -31.86
C HIS A 197 -17.91 22.23 -30.58
N PRO A 198 -19.09 22.40 -29.97
CA PRO A 198 -19.48 21.68 -28.76
C PRO A 198 -19.90 20.22 -29.04
N GLY A 199 -19.97 19.40 -27.98
CA GLY A 199 -20.55 18.05 -28.03
C GLY A 199 -19.58 16.90 -28.34
N PHE A 200 -18.28 17.19 -28.47
CA PHE A 200 -17.20 16.19 -28.51
C PHE A 200 -17.01 15.51 -27.14
N THR A 201 -16.39 14.33 -27.14
CA THR A 201 -15.92 13.63 -25.93
C THR A 201 -14.46 13.97 -25.64
N GLY A 202 -13.98 13.67 -24.43
CA GLY A 202 -12.60 14.00 -24.05
C GLY A 202 -12.31 15.51 -23.96
N SER A 203 -11.16 15.90 -24.50
CA SER A 203 -10.57 17.25 -24.40
C SER A 203 -10.64 18.06 -25.70
N GLY A 204 -11.11 17.46 -26.80
CA GLY A 204 -11.28 18.10 -28.09
C GLY A 204 -11.72 17.10 -29.16
N PHE A 205 -11.63 17.49 -30.42
CA PHE A 205 -11.79 16.60 -31.58
C PHE A 205 -10.66 16.88 -32.58
N VAL A 206 -10.53 16.04 -33.62
CA VAL A 206 -9.54 16.22 -34.69
C VAL A 206 -10.19 16.74 -35.96
N GLY A 207 -9.73 17.90 -36.42
CA GLY A 207 -10.02 18.46 -37.73
C GLY A 207 -8.79 18.39 -38.65
N GLY A 208 -8.73 19.30 -39.62
CA GLY A 208 -7.55 19.45 -40.50
C GLY A 208 -7.56 18.58 -41.75
N TYR A 209 -8.64 17.83 -42.01
CA TYR A 209 -8.87 17.12 -43.27
C TYR A 209 -9.30 18.05 -44.42
N THR A 210 -8.62 19.18 -44.58
CA THR A 210 -8.90 20.20 -45.61
C THR A 210 -8.25 19.84 -46.93
N ASP A 211 -8.75 20.35 -48.05
CA ASP A 211 -8.22 20.06 -49.40
C ASP A 211 -6.70 20.31 -49.53
N GLY A 212 -6.14 21.27 -48.78
CA GLY A 212 -4.69 21.51 -48.73
C GLY A 212 -3.87 20.38 -48.11
N ASN A 213 -4.50 19.54 -47.29
CA ASN A 213 -3.89 18.40 -46.61
C ASN A 213 -4.28 17.05 -47.24
N LYS A 214 -4.97 17.07 -48.38
CA LYS A 214 -5.42 15.87 -49.09
C LYS A 214 -4.23 15.02 -49.54
N GLY A 215 -4.31 13.72 -49.29
CA GLY A 215 -3.22 12.75 -49.46
C GLY A 215 -2.32 12.57 -48.23
N ASN A 216 -2.38 13.49 -47.25
CA ASN A 216 -1.42 13.57 -46.16
C ASN A 216 -2.07 13.42 -44.77
N ALA A 217 -3.19 14.08 -44.48
CA ALA A 217 -3.77 14.13 -43.14
C ALA A 217 -4.16 12.75 -42.62
N ASN A 218 -3.73 12.40 -41.40
CA ASN A 218 -3.89 11.08 -40.81
C ASN A 218 -4.09 11.16 -39.29
N THR A 219 -5.06 10.38 -38.79
CA THR A 219 -5.32 10.16 -37.36
C THR A 219 -5.25 8.68 -37.06
N SER A 220 -4.26 8.27 -36.27
CA SER A 220 -3.98 6.85 -35.99
C SER A 220 -4.16 6.50 -34.51
N PHE A 221 -5.16 5.67 -34.23
CA PHE A 221 -5.54 5.16 -32.93
C PHE A 221 -4.75 3.90 -32.59
N ALA A 222 -4.16 3.86 -31.39
CA ALA A 222 -3.57 2.64 -30.83
C ALA A 222 -4.66 1.80 -30.14
N VAL A 223 -5.33 0.95 -30.91
CA VAL A 223 -6.43 0.10 -30.45
C VAL A 223 -5.88 -1.20 -29.87
N ASN A 224 -6.18 -1.50 -28.61
CA ASN A 224 -5.81 -2.77 -27.99
C ASN A 224 -7.04 -3.68 -27.87
N VAL A 225 -6.96 -4.88 -28.45
CA VAL A 225 -8.01 -5.91 -28.26
C VAL A 225 -7.44 -7.17 -27.63
N ALA A 226 -8.19 -7.80 -26.74
CA ALA A 226 -7.73 -8.94 -25.95
C ALA A 226 -7.42 -10.20 -26.79
N SER A 227 -8.07 -10.34 -27.95
CA SER A 227 -7.86 -11.45 -28.88
C SER A 227 -7.93 -10.97 -30.33
N ALA A 228 -7.20 -11.65 -31.21
CA ALA A 228 -7.30 -11.41 -32.63
C ALA A 228 -8.70 -11.84 -33.11
N GLY A 229 -9.33 -11.04 -33.95
CA GLY A 229 -10.67 -11.33 -34.41
C GLY A 229 -11.33 -10.15 -35.10
N THR A 230 -12.54 -10.40 -35.60
CA THR A 230 -13.38 -9.34 -36.16
C THR A 230 -13.97 -8.51 -35.02
N ALA A 231 -13.57 -7.24 -34.97
CA ALA A 231 -14.13 -6.24 -34.09
C ALA A 231 -14.95 -5.22 -34.91
N THR A 232 -15.89 -4.56 -34.25
CA THR A 232 -16.58 -3.41 -34.85
C THR A 232 -15.90 -2.14 -34.37
N VAL A 233 -15.35 -1.34 -35.30
CA VAL A 233 -14.87 0.03 -35.05
C VAL A 233 -16.01 0.99 -35.39
N THR A 234 -16.55 1.65 -34.38
CA THR A 234 -17.55 2.71 -34.53
C THR A 234 -16.86 4.06 -34.48
N VAL A 235 -16.82 4.77 -35.60
CA VAL A 235 -16.27 6.11 -35.74
C VAL A 235 -17.33 7.13 -35.38
N ARG A 236 -17.07 8.04 -34.43
CA ARG A 236 -17.92 9.21 -34.15
C ARG A 236 -17.33 10.44 -34.82
N TYR A 237 -18.15 11.17 -35.58
CA TYR A 237 -17.69 12.29 -36.42
C TYR A 237 -18.81 13.34 -36.63
N ALA A 238 -18.44 14.54 -37.04
CA ALA A 238 -19.35 15.56 -37.56
C ALA A 238 -19.00 15.91 -39.01
N ASN A 239 -20.02 16.03 -39.86
CA ASN A 239 -19.90 16.38 -41.28
C ASN A 239 -20.98 17.43 -41.63
N GLY A 240 -20.69 18.70 -41.37
CA GLY A 240 -21.60 19.82 -41.62
C GLY A 240 -21.64 20.30 -43.08
N THR A 241 -21.08 19.56 -44.02
CA THR A 241 -20.93 19.99 -45.43
C THR A 241 -22.22 19.85 -46.26
N GLY A 242 -23.21 19.10 -45.78
CA GLY A 242 -24.45 18.83 -46.50
C GLY A 242 -24.36 17.73 -47.58
N ALA A 243 -23.18 17.12 -47.78
CA ALA A 243 -22.98 15.98 -48.67
C ALA A 243 -22.27 14.82 -47.96
N ASN A 244 -22.38 13.61 -48.53
CA ASN A 244 -21.60 12.46 -48.04
C ASN A 244 -20.11 12.71 -48.26
N MET A 245 -19.32 12.53 -47.21
CA MET A 245 -17.87 12.65 -47.27
C MET A 245 -17.18 11.31 -47.07
N THR A 246 -15.89 11.20 -47.41
CA THR A 246 -15.13 9.96 -47.25
C THR A 246 -13.77 10.19 -46.61
N LEU A 247 -13.31 9.18 -45.86
CA LEU A 247 -11.94 8.97 -45.43
C LEU A 247 -11.54 7.52 -45.68
N SER A 248 -10.26 7.23 -45.77
CA SER A 248 -9.73 5.87 -45.90
C SER A 248 -9.41 5.26 -44.53
N LEU A 249 -9.97 4.09 -44.25
CA LEU A 249 -9.71 3.30 -43.04
C LEU A 249 -8.52 2.37 -43.26
N TYR A 250 -7.57 2.44 -42.34
CA TYR A 250 -6.36 1.64 -42.31
C TYR A 250 -6.32 0.79 -41.05
N VAL A 251 -5.77 -0.42 -41.15
CA VAL A 251 -5.47 -1.29 -40.00
C VAL A 251 -4.04 -1.79 -40.14
N ASN A 252 -3.22 -1.56 -39.11
CA ASN A 252 -1.82 -1.98 -39.02
C ASN A 252 -0.98 -1.54 -40.25
N GLY A 253 -1.22 -0.33 -40.73
CA GLY A 253 -0.52 0.27 -41.86
C GLY A 253 -1.05 -0.13 -43.25
N GLY A 254 -1.94 -1.13 -43.33
CA GLY A 254 -2.60 -1.52 -44.58
C GLY A 254 -3.89 -0.74 -44.82
N LYS A 255 -4.09 -0.22 -46.04
CA LYS A 255 -5.37 0.38 -46.45
C LYS A 255 -6.41 -0.71 -46.52
N LEU A 256 -7.46 -0.62 -45.70
CA LEU A 256 -8.54 -1.60 -45.70
C LEU A 256 -9.60 -1.26 -46.75
N ARG A 257 -10.14 -0.03 -46.69
CA ARG A 257 -11.14 0.49 -47.64
C ARG A 257 -11.38 1.99 -47.41
N GLN A 258 -12.05 2.64 -48.35
CA GLN A 258 -12.66 3.95 -48.16
C GLN A 258 -14.00 3.79 -47.43
N ILE A 259 -14.24 4.62 -46.40
CA ILE A 259 -15.47 4.61 -45.59
C ILE A 259 -16.30 5.85 -45.90
N ASN A 260 -17.63 5.69 -45.87
CA ASN A 260 -18.58 6.76 -46.14
C ASN A 260 -19.04 7.40 -44.83
N LEU A 261 -18.99 8.72 -44.76
CA LEU A 261 -19.34 9.57 -43.63
C LEU A 261 -20.50 10.50 -44.05
N PRO A 262 -21.76 10.05 -43.94
CA PRO A 262 -22.94 10.85 -44.26
C PRO A 262 -22.97 12.23 -43.59
N ALA A 263 -23.65 13.20 -44.22
CA ALA A 263 -23.83 14.54 -43.67
C ALA A 263 -24.57 14.50 -42.32
N THR A 264 -24.05 15.22 -41.34
CA THR A 264 -24.75 15.54 -40.08
C THR A 264 -25.53 16.84 -40.26
N ALA A 265 -26.42 17.18 -39.31
CA ALA A 265 -27.27 18.37 -39.42
C ALA A 265 -26.46 19.68 -39.48
N ASN A 266 -25.33 19.74 -38.76
CA ASN A 266 -24.36 20.84 -38.72
C ASN A 266 -23.07 20.34 -38.03
N TRP A 267 -22.09 21.22 -37.86
CA TRP A 267 -20.80 20.91 -37.22
C TRP A 267 -20.86 20.65 -35.71
N ASP A 268 -21.95 21.05 -35.05
CA ASP A 268 -22.20 20.82 -33.62
C ASP A 268 -22.98 19.51 -33.38
N THR A 269 -23.32 18.79 -34.46
CA THR A 269 -24.08 17.54 -34.43
C THR A 269 -23.19 16.38 -34.86
N TRP A 270 -23.07 15.37 -33.98
CA TRP A 270 -22.17 14.23 -34.15
C TRP A 270 -22.94 12.96 -34.52
N GLY A 271 -22.54 12.28 -35.59
CA GLY A 271 -23.06 10.99 -36.04
C GLY A 271 -22.04 9.87 -35.83
N THR A 272 -22.44 8.63 -36.13
CA THR A 272 -21.54 7.47 -36.08
C THR A 272 -21.62 6.62 -37.35
N VAL A 273 -20.51 6.00 -37.73
CA VAL A 273 -20.46 4.92 -38.73
C VAL A 273 -19.71 3.73 -38.14
N ALA A 274 -20.19 2.52 -38.38
CA ALA A 274 -19.60 1.29 -37.85
C ALA A 274 -18.96 0.47 -38.97
N GLU A 275 -17.73 0.02 -38.75
CA GLU A 275 -16.91 -0.70 -39.71
C GLU A 275 -16.38 -1.98 -39.09
N ALA A 276 -16.61 -3.12 -39.74
CA ALA A 276 -16.04 -4.39 -39.31
C ALA A 276 -14.55 -4.46 -39.71
N VAL A 277 -13.67 -4.63 -38.72
CA VAL A 277 -12.22 -4.73 -38.92
C VAL A 277 -11.70 -6.02 -38.31
N THR A 278 -10.69 -6.61 -38.94
CA THR A 278 -9.94 -7.70 -38.32
C THR A 278 -8.75 -7.12 -37.59
N LEU A 279 -8.72 -7.28 -36.27
CA LEU A 279 -7.66 -6.81 -35.41
C LEU A 279 -6.82 -8.00 -34.94
N ASN A 280 -5.53 -7.78 -34.77
CA ASN A 280 -4.61 -8.70 -34.11
C ASN A 280 -4.85 -8.64 -32.60
N ALA A 281 -4.49 -9.70 -31.87
CA ALA A 281 -4.46 -9.63 -30.41
C ALA A 281 -3.42 -8.59 -29.96
N GLY A 282 -3.73 -7.81 -28.95
CA GLY A 282 -2.90 -6.70 -28.48
C GLY A 282 -3.09 -5.44 -29.32
N ASN A 283 -2.00 -4.70 -29.52
CA ASN A 283 -2.03 -3.38 -30.15
C ASN A 283 -2.24 -3.48 -31.66
N ASN A 284 -3.14 -2.64 -32.14
CA ASN A 284 -3.44 -2.41 -33.53
C ASN A 284 -3.37 -0.90 -33.80
N ALA A 285 -2.87 -0.53 -34.97
CA ALA A 285 -3.02 0.83 -35.47
C ALA A 285 -4.29 0.89 -36.33
N VAL A 286 -5.37 1.46 -35.81
CA VAL A 286 -6.57 1.76 -36.62
C VAL A 286 -6.46 3.23 -37.01
N ALA A 287 -6.44 3.57 -38.29
CA ALA A 287 -6.25 4.95 -38.72
C ALA A 287 -7.30 5.41 -39.73
N LEU A 288 -7.72 6.66 -39.61
CA LEU A 288 -8.48 7.36 -40.64
C LEU A 288 -7.58 8.38 -41.32
N LYS A 289 -7.42 8.21 -42.63
CA LYS A 289 -6.55 9.01 -43.46
C LYS A 289 -7.34 9.71 -44.56
N PHE A 290 -7.00 10.97 -44.85
CA PHE A 290 -7.52 11.70 -46.01
C PHE A 290 -6.61 11.46 -47.21
N ASP A 291 -6.82 10.37 -47.93
CA ASP A 291 -6.06 10.03 -49.13
C ASP A 291 -6.46 10.87 -50.35
N SER A 292 -5.68 10.78 -51.43
CA SER A 292 -5.93 11.50 -52.69
C SER A 292 -7.28 11.20 -53.35
N THR A 293 -7.92 10.07 -52.99
CA THR A 293 -9.21 9.62 -53.53
C THR A 293 -10.39 9.91 -52.61
N ASP A 294 -10.13 10.44 -51.42
CA ASP A 294 -11.16 10.77 -50.43
C ASP A 294 -11.74 12.17 -50.68
N SER A 295 -12.89 12.51 -50.09
CA SER A 295 -13.48 13.86 -50.16
C SER A 295 -13.30 14.70 -48.89
N GLY A 296 -12.97 14.08 -47.75
CA GLY A 296 -12.49 14.74 -46.53
C GLY A 296 -13.45 15.76 -45.91
N ASN A 297 -12.89 16.82 -45.32
CA ASN A 297 -13.62 17.93 -44.68
C ASN A 297 -14.64 17.46 -43.62
N ILE A 298 -14.17 16.74 -42.60
CA ILE A 298 -14.96 16.28 -41.44
C ILE A 298 -14.26 16.64 -40.12
N ASN A 299 -14.98 16.53 -39.00
CA ASN A 299 -14.42 16.55 -37.64
C ASN A 299 -14.54 15.15 -37.03
N LEU A 300 -13.42 14.59 -36.56
CA LEU A 300 -13.34 13.24 -35.99
C LEU A 300 -13.23 13.32 -34.46
N ASP A 301 -14.17 12.70 -33.75
CA ASP A 301 -14.26 12.77 -32.29
C ASP A 301 -13.55 11.60 -31.62
N HIS A 302 -14.02 10.37 -31.87
CA HIS A 302 -13.40 9.17 -31.30
C HIS A 302 -13.72 7.93 -32.15
N VAL A 303 -13.06 6.81 -31.80
CA VAL A 303 -13.47 5.47 -32.24
C VAL A 303 -13.81 4.58 -31.05
N THR A 304 -14.85 3.75 -31.17
CA THR A 304 -15.20 2.72 -30.17
C THR A 304 -15.05 1.33 -30.76
N VAL A 305 -14.46 0.39 -30.03
CA VAL A 305 -14.11 -0.97 -30.49
C VAL A 305 -14.82 -2.01 -29.63
N SER A 306 -15.65 -2.86 -30.23
CA SER A 306 -16.44 -3.88 -29.50
C SER A 306 -16.43 -5.27 -30.18
N GLY A 307 -16.25 -6.34 -29.38
CA GLY A 307 -16.46 -7.76 -29.73
C GLY A 307 -15.22 -8.67 -29.72
N THR A 308 -15.13 -9.62 -28.76
CA THR A 308 -14.62 -11.01 -28.89
C THR A 308 -14.71 -11.76 -27.55
N THR A 309 -15.36 -12.94 -27.53
CA THR A 309 -15.42 -13.91 -26.41
C THR A 309 -14.22 -14.87 -26.42
N PRO A 310 -13.80 -15.43 -25.26
CA PRO A 310 -12.45 -15.98 -25.06
C PRO A 310 -12.32 -17.47 -25.44
N PRO A 311 -11.17 -17.84 -26.05
CA PRO A 311 -10.27 -18.75 -25.35
C PRO A 311 -8.84 -18.17 -25.28
N SER A 312 -8.17 -18.44 -24.16
CA SER A 312 -6.80 -18.02 -23.81
C SER A 312 -5.76 -18.38 -24.87
N PRO A 313 -4.95 -17.40 -25.36
CA PRO A 313 -3.74 -17.71 -26.10
C PRO A 313 -2.46 -17.06 -25.56
N THR A 314 -1.41 -17.86 -25.72
CA THR A 314 0.02 -17.70 -25.46
C THR A 314 0.63 -16.39 -26.01
N PRO A 315 1.53 -15.71 -25.25
CA PRO A 315 2.13 -14.45 -25.68
C PRO A 315 3.20 -14.67 -26.76
N THR A 316 3.28 -13.73 -27.72
CA THR A 316 4.32 -13.64 -28.75
C THR A 316 5.14 -12.36 -28.51
N PRO A 317 6.48 -12.42 -28.49
CA PRO A 317 7.37 -11.27 -28.25
C PRO A 317 7.70 -10.50 -29.53
N SER A 318 8.13 -9.26 -29.34
CA SER A 318 8.73 -8.41 -30.38
C SER A 318 10.24 -8.30 -30.16
N SER A 319 11.02 -8.36 -31.24
CA SER A 319 12.49 -8.28 -31.27
C SER A 319 13.03 -6.86 -31.50
N SER A 320 12.28 -5.82 -31.12
CA SER A 320 12.69 -4.41 -31.25
C SER A 320 12.77 -3.76 -29.86
N PRO A 321 13.77 -2.87 -29.59
CA PRO A 321 13.91 -2.22 -28.30
C PRO A 321 12.63 -1.43 -27.99
N THR A 322 11.83 -1.99 -27.10
CA THR A 322 10.59 -1.39 -26.59
C THR A 322 10.97 -0.11 -25.84
N PRO A 323 10.18 0.98 -25.93
CA PRO A 323 10.31 2.10 -24.99
C PRO A 323 10.41 1.57 -23.55
N PRO A 324 11.17 2.23 -22.65
CA PRO A 324 11.29 1.78 -21.27
C PRO A 324 9.88 1.60 -20.68
N PRO A 325 9.59 0.47 -20.03
CA PRO A 325 8.27 0.27 -19.44
C PRO A 325 7.97 1.41 -18.46
N THR A 326 6.79 2.03 -18.60
CA THR A 326 6.31 3.05 -17.68
C THR A 326 5.76 2.37 -16.42
N GLY A 327 6.16 2.86 -15.24
CA GLY A 327 5.75 2.29 -13.96
C GLY A 327 6.88 2.25 -12.93
N VAL A 328 6.67 1.50 -11.84
CA VAL A 328 7.70 1.25 -10.82
C VAL A 328 8.36 -0.10 -11.08
N SER A 329 9.68 -0.10 -11.18
CA SER A 329 10.50 -1.31 -11.30
C SER A 329 10.80 -1.92 -9.94
N TYR A 330 10.73 -3.25 -9.86
CA TYR A 330 11.08 -4.05 -8.69
C TYR A 330 12.08 -5.13 -9.11
N GLU A 331 13.30 -5.01 -8.59
CA GLU A 331 14.42 -5.94 -8.87
C GLU A 331 14.12 -7.35 -8.31
N LEU A 332 14.17 -8.39 -9.14
CA LEU A 332 13.76 -9.76 -8.79
C LEU A 332 14.80 -10.48 -7.94
N GLU A 333 16.08 -10.16 -8.08
CA GLU A 333 17.17 -10.73 -7.28
C GLU A 333 17.08 -10.33 -5.79
N THR A 334 16.31 -9.28 -5.47
CA THR A 334 15.98 -8.89 -4.09
C THR A 334 14.68 -9.55 -3.58
N GLY A 335 13.97 -10.29 -4.44
CA GLY A 335 12.78 -11.07 -4.10
C GLY A 335 13.10 -12.30 -3.24
N PHE A 336 12.06 -13.06 -2.93
CA PHE A 336 12.21 -14.35 -2.26
C PHE A 336 12.57 -15.43 -3.28
N LEU A 337 13.77 -16.01 -3.14
CA LEU A 337 14.30 -17.05 -4.04
C LEU A 337 14.26 -18.40 -3.34
N SER A 338 13.72 -19.42 -4.01
CA SER A 338 13.64 -20.78 -3.46
C SER A 338 13.56 -21.84 -4.55
N GLY A 339 13.68 -23.12 -4.17
CA GLY A 339 13.55 -24.26 -5.09
C GLY A 339 14.66 -24.37 -6.13
N GLY A 340 15.81 -23.71 -5.93
CA GLY A 340 16.95 -23.71 -6.86
C GLY A 340 17.17 -22.38 -7.59
N ALA A 341 16.23 -21.44 -7.52
CA ALA A 341 16.45 -20.09 -8.01
C ALA A 341 17.52 -19.36 -7.18
N SER A 342 18.37 -18.57 -7.83
CA SER A 342 19.46 -17.84 -7.17
C SER A 342 19.81 -16.54 -7.90
N ALA A 343 20.32 -15.56 -7.15
CA ALA A 343 20.87 -14.33 -7.71
C ALA A 343 22.22 -14.60 -8.41
N ALA A 344 22.48 -13.92 -9.53
CA ALA A 344 23.71 -14.01 -10.30
C ALA A 344 24.07 -12.66 -10.95
N THR A 345 25.33 -12.52 -11.34
CA THR A 345 25.90 -11.27 -11.89
C THR A 345 26.77 -11.49 -13.13
N SER A 346 26.88 -12.73 -13.62
CA SER A 346 27.83 -13.12 -14.67
C SER A 346 27.46 -12.62 -16.07
N THR A 347 26.19 -12.29 -16.30
CA THR A 347 25.70 -11.70 -17.56
C THR A 347 25.55 -10.19 -17.37
N GLY A 348 26.17 -9.34 -18.21
CA GLY A 348 26.05 -7.88 -18.08
C GLY A 348 24.69 -7.31 -18.52
N GLY A 349 24.40 -6.07 -18.14
CA GLY A 349 23.25 -5.29 -18.63
C GLY A 349 21.95 -5.40 -17.82
N TYR A 350 21.94 -6.13 -16.69
CA TYR A 350 20.85 -6.14 -15.71
C TYR A 350 20.70 -4.78 -15.00
N THR A 351 19.60 -4.58 -14.29
CA THR A 351 19.38 -3.44 -13.38
C THR A 351 19.66 -3.85 -11.94
N GLY A 352 19.71 -2.88 -11.02
CA GLY A 352 19.94 -3.21 -9.61
C GLY A 352 21.30 -3.87 -9.36
N SER A 353 21.28 -4.97 -8.62
CA SER A 353 22.47 -5.65 -8.08
C SER A 353 22.80 -6.97 -8.78
N GLY A 354 21.90 -7.47 -9.62
CA GLY A 354 22.04 -8.74 -10.31
C GLY A 354 20.76 -9.15 -11.01
N TYR A 355 20.60 -10.44 -11.25
CA TYR A 355 19.39 -11.02 -11.81
C TYR A 355 19.16 -12.42 -11.21
N VAL A 356 17.96 -12.97 -11.39
CA VAL A 356 17.60 -14.34 -11.01
C VAL A 356 17.95 -15.34 -12.11
N SER A 357 18.56 -16.45 -11.72
CA SER A 357 18.85 -17.62 -12.53
C SER A 357 18.38 -18.90 -11.83
N GLY A 358 18.65 -20.09 -12.40
CA GLY A 358 18.37 -21.37 -11.72
C GLY A 358 16.92 -21.87 -11.79
N LEU A 359 16.09 -21.27 -12.65
CA LEU A 359 14.72 -21.73 -12.93
C LEU A 359 14.71 -22.97 -13.84
N THR A 360 15.28 -24.08 -13.37
CA THR A 360 15.50 -25.32 -14.16
C THR A 360 14.90 -26.58 -13.53
N THR A 361 14.33 -26.48 -12.33
CA THR A 361 13.74 -27.62 -11.61
C THR A 361 12.38 -27.26 -11.03
N ALA A 362 11.48 -28.25 -10.92
CA ALA A 362 10.12 -28.07 -10.39
C ALA A 362 10.13 -27.41 -9.00
N GLY A 363 9.46 -26.26 -8.89
CA GLY A 363 9.40 -25.46 -7.66
C GLY A 363 10.46 -24.37 -7.56
N ALA A 364 11.43 -24.28 -8.47
CA ALA A 364 12.34 -23.14 -8.56
C ALA A 364 11.54 -21.87 -8.84
N ARG A 365 11.67 -20.85 -7.99
CA ARG A 365 10.85 -19.64 -8.08
C ARG A 365 11.52 -18.40 -7.53
N VAL A 366 11.11 -17.27 -8.08
CA VAL A 366 11.23 -15.95 -7.46
C VAL A 366 9.84 -15.41 -7.16
N ILE A 367 9.64 -14.90 -5.95
CA ILE A 367 8.44 -14.16 -5.56
C ILE A 367 8.85 -12.74 -5.19
N ARG A 368 8.28 -11.74 -5.85
CA ARG A 368 8.55 -10.33 -5.60
C ARG A 368 7.32 -9.63 -5.06
N THR A 369 7.48 -8.99 -3.89
CA THR A 369 6.47 -8.07 -3.37
C THR A 369 6.47 -6.78 -4.19
N VAL A 370 5.28 -6.34 -4.57
CA VAL A 370 5.02 -5.10 -5.29
C VAL A 370 3.87 -4.36 -4.61
N ASN A 371 3.69 -3.08 -4.92
CA ASN A 371 2.62 -2.26 -4.33
C ASN A 371 1.86 -1.54 -5.44
N ALA A 372 0.54 -1.45 -5.34
CA ALA A 372 -0.30 -0.80 -6.34
C ALA A 372 -1.22 0.24 -5.69
N THR A 373 -1.38 1.40 -6.34
CA THR A 373 -2.27 2.47 -5.84
C THR A 373 -3.73 2.04 -5.77
N THR A 374 -4.18 1.26 -6.74
CA THR A 374 -5.58 0.87 -6.94
C THR A 374 -5.66 -0.60 -7.32
N ALA A 375 -6.78 -1.23 -7.00
CA ALA A 375 -7.07 -2.58 -7.46
C ALA A 375 -7.50 -2.53 -8.93
N GLY A 376 -7.09 -3.52 -9.72
CA GLY A 376 -7.49 -3.63 -11.12
C GLY A 376 -6.43 -4.29 -12.00
N ALA A 377 -6.77 -4.43 -13.29
CA ALA A 377 -5.83 -4.87 -14.30
C ALA A 377 -4.78 -3.78 -14.55
N THR A 378 -3.51 -4.15 -14.54
CA THR A 378 -2.38 -3.29 -14.89
C THR A 378 -1.41 -4.05 -15.77
N THR A 379 -0.70 -3.31 -16.63
CA THR A 379 0.46 -3.86 -17.31
C THR A 379 1.57 -4.17 -16.31
N VAL A 380 2.09 -5.38 -16.39
CA VAL A 380 3.26 -5.86 -15.67
C VAL A 380 4.26 -6.35 -16.71
N THR A 381 5.44 -5.75 -16.71
CA THR A 381 6.51 -6.04 -17.68
C THR A 381 7.67 -6.72 -16.98
N LEU A 382 7.92 -7.99 -17.34
CA LEU A 382 9.09 -8.74 -16.91
C LEU A 382 10.26 -8.43 -17.84
N ARG A 383 11.40 -7.98 -17.28
CA ARG A 383 12.67 -7.90 -17.98
C ARG A 383 13.43 -9.21 -17.83
N TYR A 384 13.84 -9.81 -18.94
CA TYR A 384 14.43 -11.15 -18.96
C TYR A 384 15.47 -11.31 -20.07
N THR A 385 16.24 -12.39 -20.03
CA THR A 385 17.02 -12.85 -21.19
C THR A 385 16.82 -14.35 -21.42
N ASN A 386 16.82 -14.73 -22.69
CA ASN A 386 16.71 -16.10 -23.14
C ASN A 386 17.61 -16.32 -24.36
N THR A 387 18.78 -16.89 -24.12
CA THR A 387 19.79 -17.19 -25.15
C THR A 387 19.70 -18.61 -25.69
N ASN A 388 18.65 -19.37 -25.34
CA ASN A 388 18.54 -20.81 -25.63
C ASN A 388 18.13 -21.14 -27.08
N GLY A 389 17.99 -20.16 -27.98
CA GLY A 389 17.61 -20.38 -29.37
C GLY A 389 16.14 -20.75 -29.63
N ALA A 390 15.33 -20.98 -28.58
CA ALA A 390 13.90 -21.23 -28.66
C ALA A 390 13.15 -20.51 -27.52
N ALA A 391 11.85 -20.27 -27.72
CA ALA A 391 10.97 -19.76 -26.68
C ALA A 391 11.03 -20.66 -25.43
N ARG A 392 11.07 -20.04 -24.25
CA ARG A 392 11.03 -20.74 -22.97
C ARG A 392 9.80 -20.32 -22.17
N THR A 393 9.33 -21.16 -21.25
CA THR A 393 8.17 -20.85 -20.42
C THR A 393 8.48 -20.84 -18.93
N VAL A 394 7.78 -19.97 -18.21
CA VAL A 394 7.68 -19.94 -16.74
C VAL A 394 6.24 -19.64 -16.34
N SER A 395 5.77 -20.24 -15.25
CA SER A 395 4.44 -19.98 -14.71
C SER A 395 4.40 -18.69 -13.89
N VAL A 396 3.33 -17.92 -14.03
CA VAL A 396 3.12 -16.62 -13.36
C VAL A 396 2.06 -16.75 -12.28
N TYR A 397 2.39 -16.30 -11.08
CA TYR A 397 1.52 -16.28 -9.92
C TYR A 397 1.27 -14.85 -9.46
N VAL A 398 0.03 -14.52 -9.11
CA VAL A 398 -0.33 -13.25 -8.50
C VAL A 398 -1.08 -13.53 -7.21
N ASN A 399 -0.59 -13.01 -6.10
CA ASN A 399 -1.14 -13.27 -4.77
C ASN A 399 -1.35 -14.76 -4.52
N ASP A 400 -0.37 -15.58 -4.93
CA ASP A 400 -0.35 -17.05 -4.85
C ASP A 400 -1.36 -17.81 -5.75
N LEU A 401 -2.12 -17.11 -6.59
CA LEU A 401 -2.95 -17.75 -7.61
C LEU A 401 -2.20 -17.83 -8.93
N LYS A 402 -2.15 -19.03 -9.52
CA LYS A 402 -1.59 -19.21 -10.87
C LYS A 402 -2.47 -18.45 -11.86
N THR A 403 -1.88 -17.48 -12.56
CA THR A 403 -2.57 -16.63 -13.54
C THR A 403 -2.35 -17.10 -14.97
N GLY A 404 -1.26 -17.83 -15.23
CA GLY A 404 -0.97 -18.39 -16.54
C GLY A 404 0.46 -18.90 -16.67
N GLN A 405 0.82 -19.26 -17.90
CA GLN A 405 2.17 -19.61 -18.33
C GLN A 405 2.68 -18.52 -19.28
N LEU A 406 3.80 -17.90 -18.93
CA LEU A 406 4.43 -16.84 -19.72
C LEU A 406 5.43 -17.46 -20.69
N SER A 407 5.24 -17.24 -21.98
CA SER A 407 6.24 -17.55 -23.01
C SER A 407 7.25 -16.40 -23.12
N LEU A 408 8.53 -16.77 -23.13
CA LEU A 408 9.69 -15.89 -23.15
C LEU A 408 10.54 -16.16 -24.40
N PRO A 409 10.31 -15.38 -25.48
CA PRO A 409 11.12 -15.31 -26.70
C PRO A 409 12.61 -15.52 -26.54
N ALA A 410 13.25 -16.36 -27.37
CA ALA A 410 14.70 -16.27 -27.50
C ALA A 410 15.09 -14.99 -28.25
N GLY A 411 16.18 -14.36 -27.83
CA GLY A 411 16.70 -13.15 -28.47
C GLY A 411 18.01 -12.71 -27.84
N SER A 412 18.61 -11.65 -28.40
CA SER A 412 19.84 -11.08 -27.89
C SER A 412 19.57 -10.00 -26.83
N GLY A 413 20.42 -9.95 -25.81
CA GLY A 413 20.34 -8.96 -24.74
C GLY A 413 19.18 -9.16 -23.76
N TRP A 414 18.82 -8.09 -23.06
CA TRP A 414 17.69 -8.04 -22.14
C TRP A 414 16.43 -7.62 -22.88
N LEU A 415 15.42 -8.48 -22.84
CA LEU A 415 14.12 -8.37 -23.49
C LEU A 415 13.04 -8.04 -22.45
N ASN A 416 11.87 -7.63 -22.94
CA ASN A 416 10.70 -7.35 -22.11
C ASN A 416 9.52 -8.23 -22.51
N ALA A 417 8.83 -8.80 -21.53
CA ALA A 417 7.57 -9.52 -21.71
C ALA A 417 6.49 -8.82 -20.86
N ALA A 418 5.56 -8.15 -21.54
CA ALA A 418 4.44 -7.47 -20.89
C ALA A 418 3.21 -8.37 -20.83
N GLN A 419 2.50 -8.32 -19.71
CA GLN A 419 1.24 -9.04 -19.47
C GLN A 419 0.28 -8.15 -18.66
N SER A 420 -1.02 -8.31 -18.88
CA SER A 420 -2.04 -7.67 -18.06
C SER A 420 -2.34 -8.55 -16.85
N LEU A 421 -1.96 -8.11 -15.66
CA LEU A 421 -2.22 -8.82 -14.41
C LEU A 421 -3.19 -8.02 -13.54
N THR A 422 -4.09 -8.73 -12.85
CA THR A 422 -5.03 -8.10 -11.90
C THR A 422 -4.39 -8.04 -10.51
N LEU A 423 -4.12 -6.83 -10.02
CA LEU A 423 -3.58 -6.58 -8.70
C LEU A 423 -4.66 -6.05 -7.75
N ARG A 424 -4.43 -6.22 -6.46
CA ARG A 424 -5.19 -5.59 -5.36
C ARG A 424 -4.64 -4.18 -5.12
N ALA A 425 -5.41 -3.31 -4.49
CA ALA A 425 -4.86 -2.09 -3.92
C ALA A 425 -3.92 -2.45 -2.77
N GLY A 426 -2.79 -1.74 -2.66
CA GLY A 426 -1.75 -2.03 -1.67
C GLY A 426 -0.80 -3.15 -2.10
N LEU A 427 -0.32 -3.90 -1.11
CA LEU A 427 0.66 -4.96 -1.30
C LEU A 427 0.11 -6.12 -2.13
N ASN A 428 0.93 -6.58 -3.06
CA ASN A 428 0.74 -7.79 -3.86
C ASN A 428 2.04 -8.58 -3.93
N ILE A 429 1.95 -9.88 -4.22
CA ILE A 429 3.10 -10.69 -4.60
C ILE A 429 2.96 -11.18 -6.03
N ILE A 430 4.03 -11.06 -6.81
CA ILE A 430 4.14 -11.59 -8.17
C ILE A 430 5.23 -12.66 -8.17
N GLY A 431 4.87 -13.87 -8.56
CA GLY A 431 5.76 -15.02 -8.64
C GLY A 431 6.04 -15.45 -10.06
N PHE A 432 7.30 -15.78 -10.35
CA PHE A 432 7.71 -16.50 -11.56
C PHE A 432 8.32 -17.83 -11.11
N GLN A 433 7.71 -18.93 -11.53
CA GLN A 433 8.04 -20.27 -11.05
C GLN A 433 8.20 -21.23 -12.22
N TYR A 434 9.15 -22.14 -12.09
CA TYR A 434 9.24 -23.33 -12.93
C TYR A 434 8.29 -24.40 -12.36
N ASP A 435 7.15 -24.60 -13.02
CA ASP A 435 6.22 -25.69 -12.74
C ASP A 435 6.46 -26.89 -13.64
N SER A 436 5.87 -28.04 -13.29
CA SER A 436 5.78 -29.17 -14.23
C SER A 436 5.04 -28.71 -15.50
N GLY A 437 5.70 -28.83 -16.65
CA GLY A 437 5.22 -28.31 -17.94
C GLY A 437 5.86 -27.00 -18.39
N ASP A 438 6.67 -26.36 -17.55
CA ASP A 438 7.53 -25.25 -17.95
C ASP A 438 8.85 -25.73 -18.55
N SER A 439 9.39 -24.96 -19.50
CA SER A 439 10.70 -25.27 -20.10
C SER A 439 11.87 -24.56 -19.42
N GLY A 440 11.62 -23.50 -18.64
CA GLY A 440 12.61 -22.85 -17.78
C GLY A 440 13.88 -22.33 -18.47
N ASN A 441 14.97 -22.33 -17.70
CA ASN A 441 16.32 -21.95 -18.12
C ASN A 441 16.44 -20.53 -18.71
N VAL A 442 15.78 -19.57 -18.08
CA VAL A 442 15.82 -18.13 -18.41
C VAL A 442 16.44 -17.34 -17.26
N LEU A 443 16.95 -16.14 -17.55
CA LEU A 443 17.40 -15.21 -16.51
C LEU A 443 16.40 -14.07 -16.40
N LEU A 444 15.99 -13.73 -15.17
CA LEU A 444 14.95 -12.74 -14.89
C LEU A 444 15.55 -11.58 -14.09
N ASP A 445 15.35 -10.34 -14.51
CA ASP A 445 16.01 -9.17 -13.93
C ASP A 445 15.07 -8.39 -13.02
N ASN A 446 14.13 -7.65 -13.59
CA ASN A 446 13.14 -6.90 -12.83
C ASN A 446 11.72 -7.11 -13.35
N VAL A 447 10.75 -6.73 -12.52
CA VAL A 447 9.36 -6.58 -12.94
C VAL A 447 8.92 -5.14 -12.77
N THR A 448 8.42 -4.52 -13.85
CA THR A 448 7.86 -3.16 -13.82
C THR A 448 6.33 -3.22 -13.77
N VAL A 449 5.73 -2.55 -12.79
CA VAL A 449 4.27 -2.50 -12.61
C VAL A 449 3.75 -1.11 -12.98
N GLY A 450 2.85 -1.03 -13.97
CA GLY A 450 2.30 0.23 -14.48
C GLY A 450 1.57 1.07 -13.41
N SER A 451 0.71 0.44 -12.61
CA SER A 451 0.03 1.08 -11.46
C SER A 451 0.87 1.11 -10.17
N GLY A 452 2.15 0.76 -10.27
CA GLY A 452 3.03 0.48 -9.15
C GLY A 452 3.39 1.71 -8.32
N THR A 453 3.71 1.49 -7.05
CA THR A 453 4.25 2.50 -6.13
C THR A 453 5.44 1.97 -5.34
N ALA A 454 6.33 2.86 -4.91
CA ALA A 454 7.45 2.46 -4.07
C ALA A 454 6.97 1.71 -2.80
N LEU A 455 7.74 0.70 -2.42
CA LEU A 455 7.64 0.09 -1.09
C LEU A 455 8.32 1.01 -0.07
N ALA A 456 8.01 0.82 1.21
CA ALA A 456 8.79 1.43 2.28
C ALA A 456 10.25 0.99 2.19
N THR A 457 11.17 1.94 2.42
CA THR A 457 12.63 1.66 2.39
C THR A 457 13.10 0.89 3.61
N ARG A 458 12.41 1.07 4.75
CA ARG A 458 12.52 0.24 5.96
C ARG A 458 11.12 0.03 6.53
N GLY A 459 10.91 -1.11 7.18
CA GLY A 459 9.62 -1.52 7.74
C GLY A 459 8.65 -2.00 6.68
N ALA A 460 7.48 -2.45 7.16
CA ALA A 460 6.41 -2.90 6.29
C ALA A 460 5.76 -1.72 5.58
N THR A 461 5.40 -1.92 4.32
CA THR A 461 4.55 -1.00 3.57
C THR A 461 3.12 -1.15 4.09
N LEU A 462 2.69 -0.20 4.93
CA LEU A 462 1.43 -0.35 5.67
C LEU A 462 0.21 -0.11 4.77
N PRO A 463 -0.82 -0.99 4.83
CA PRO A 463 -2.10 -0.76 4.15
C PRO A 463 -3.00 0.24 4.88
N TYR A 464 -2.61 0.62 6.11
CA TYR A 464 -3.31 1.54 6.98
C TYR A 464 -2.47 2.77 7.34
N THR A 465 -3.14 3.81 7.83
CA THR A 465 -2.51 4.97 8.48
C THR A 465 -2.69 4.85 9.99
N VAL A 466 -1.60 5.07 10.74
CA VAL A 466 -1.61 5.11 12.21
C VAL A 466 -1.82 6.56 12.67
N TYR A 467 -2.73 6.75 13.62
CA TYR A 467 -2.96 8.01 14.33
C TYR A 467 -2.74 7.77 15.82
N GLU A 468 -1.64 8.28 16.36
CA GLU A 468 -1.35 8.25 17.79
C GLU A 468 -2.36 9.12 18.54
N ALA A 469 -2.99 8.59 19.59
CA ALA A 469 -4.08 9.26 20.29
C ALA A 469 -3.60 10.56 20.96
N GLU A 470 -2.38 10.59 21.47
CA GLU A 470 -1.76 11.76 22.08
C GLU A 470 -1.46 12.89 21.08
N SER A 471 -1.44 12.58 19.78
CA SER A 471 -1.32 13.58 18.70
C SER A 471 -2.69 14.09 18.23
N GLY A 472 -3.77 13.46 18.68
CA GLY A 472 -5.14 13.87 18.41
C GLY A 472 -5.61 15.04 19.29
N SER A 473 -6.78 15.59 18.97
CA SER A 473 -7.45 16.56 19.83
C SER A 473 -8.21 15.82 20.93
N THR A 474 -8.05 16.26 22.18
CA THR A 474 -8.67 15.62 23.34
C THR A 474 -9.02 16.65 24.40
N ASN A 475 -10.06 16.38 25.19
CA ASN A 475 -10.38 17.08 26.44
C ASN A 475 -10.13 16.17 27.68
N ALA A 476 -9.55 14.99 27.46
CA ALA A 476 -9.20 14.01 28.46
C ALA A 476 -7.72 14.12 28.86
N ALA A 477 -7.28 13.31 29.83
CA ALA A 477 -5.91 13.37 30.32
C ALA A 477 -4.95 12.70 29.33
N LEU A 478 -3.86 13.38 28.96
CA LEU A 478 -2.70 12.72 28.35
C LEU A 478 -1.88 12.05 29.46
N ILE A 479 -1.50 10.79 29.26
CA ILE A 479 -0.61 10.04 30.15
C ILE A 479 0.72 9.76 29.45
N GLY A 480 1.81 9.69 30.22
CA GLY A 480 3.16 9.51 29.70
C GLY A 480 3.83 10.82 29.22
N PRO A 481 5.06 10.76 28.66
CA PRO A 481 5.83 9.53 28.41
C PRO A 481 6.33 8.88 29.69
N ASN A 482 6.25 7.55 29.81
CA ASN A 482 6.89 6.81 30.89
C ASN A 482 7.39 5.45 30.38
N ARG A 483 8.59 5.02 30.79
CA ARG A 483 9.19 3.73 30.39
C ARG A 483 9.33 2.74 31.54
N ALA A 484 8.89 3.10 32.74
CA ALA A 484 8.94 2.22 33.88
C ALA A 484 8.03 1.00 33.65
N TYR A 485 8.60 -0.19 33.55
CA TYR A 485 7.85 -1.45 33.46
C TYR A 485 6.83 -1.54 34.61
N LEU A 486 5.65 -2.12 34.31
CA LEU A 486 4.42 -2.12 35.13
C LEU A 486 3.65 -0.79 35.16
N SER A 487 4.07 0.22 34.40
CA SER A 487 3.26 1.43 34.20
C SER A 487 2.50 1.36 32.88
N GLU A 488 1.23 1.78 32.89
CA GLU A 488 0.38 1.81 31.69
C GLU A 488 1.04 2.55 30.50
N PRO A 489 1.65 3.74 30.64
CA PRO A 489 2.28 4.41 29.51
C PRO A 489 3.53 3.67 28.98
N SER A 490 4.17 2.81 29.78
CA SER A 490 5.32 2.03 29.27
C SER A 490 4.94 1.05 28.18
N GLU A 491 3.67 0.65 28.11
CA GLU A 491 3.17 -0.29 27.11
C GLU A 491 2.33 0.40 26.01
N ALA A 492 2.28 1.74 26.02
CA ALA A 492 1.65 2.54 24.97
C ALA A 492 2.65 2.87 23.85
N SER A 493 2.20 2.95 22.60
CA SER A 493 3.01 3.42 21.47
C SER A 493 3.52 4.82 21.76
N GLY A 494 4.79 5.10 21.43
CA GLY A 494 5.38 6.41 21.78
C GLY A 494 5.47 6.68 23.29
N ARG A 495 5.15 5.68 24.12
CA ARG A 495 5.06 5.70 25.58
C ARG A 495 3.98 6.61 26.14
N ARG A 496 2.98 6.98 25.34
CA ARG A 496 1.93 7.96 25.66
C ARG A 496 0.57 7.44 25.22
N ALA A 497 -0.48 7.91 25.89
CA ALA A 497 -1.86 7.58 25.53
C ALA A 497 -2.81 8.66 26.06
N VAL A 498 -4.10 8.54 25.74
CA VAL A 498 -5.16 9.42 26.23
C VAL A 498 -6.14 8.65 27.11
N LYS A 499 -6.37 9.10 28.34
CA LYS A 499 -7.20 8.43 29.35
C LYS A 499 -8.51 9.16 29.62
N LEU A 500 -9.62 8.52 29.27
CA LEU A 500 -11.00 8.99 29.38
C LEU A 500 -11.65 8.39 30.63
N SER A 501 -11.72 9.17 31.71
CA SER A 501 -12.23 8.76 33.03
C SER A 501 -13.61 9.33 33.36
N SER A 502 -14.15 10.24 32.55
CA SER A 502 -15.45 10.89 32.80
C SER A 502 -16.32 10.96 31.56
N THR A 503 -17.64 10.88 31.74
CA THR A 503 -18.60 11.02 30.64
C THR A 503 -18.40 12.35 29.92
N GLY A 504 -18.37 12.32 28.59
CA GLY A 504 -18.11 13.47 27.72
C GLY A 504 -16.62 13.70 27.41
N GLN A 505 -15.71 12.94 28.03
CA GLN A 505 -14.31 12.93 27.61
C GLN A 505 -14.13 12.17 26.30
N TYR A 506 -13.27 12.68 25.43
CA TYR A 506 -13.01 12.12 24.11
C TYR A 506 -11.57 12.29 23.67
N VAL A 507 -11.17 11.48 22.68
CA VAL A 507 -10.05 11.74 21.79
C VAL A 507 -10.54 11.69 20.34
N GLN A 508 -10.04 12.56 19.48
CA GLN A 508 -10.41 12.58 18.07
C GLN A 508 -9.21 12.84 17.15
N VAL A 509 -9.24 12.18 16.00
CA VAL A 509 -8.23 12.26 14.95
C VAL A 509 -8.90 12.63 13.63
N THR A 510 -8.19 13.36 12.77
CA THR A 510 -8.68 13.70 11.43
C THR A 510 -8.06 12.76 10.42
N LEU A 511 -8.90 12.07 9.65
CA LEU A 511 -8.43 11.16 8.61
C LEU A 511 -7.60 11.90 7.55
N THR A 512 -6.41 11.41 7.24
CA THR A 512 -5.57 11.89 6.13
C THR A 512 -5.79 11.09 4.84
N LYS A 513 -6.44 9.92 4.95
CA LYS A 513 -6.85 9.06 3.84
C LYS A 513 -8.26 8.51 4.10
N PRO A 514 -9.02 8.12 3.05
CA PRO A 514 -10.30 7.46 3.25
C PRO A 514 -10.18 6.19 4.09
N ALA A 515 -11.19 5.88 4.90
CA ALA A 515 -11.23 4.66 5.70
C ALA A 515 -12.66 4.18 5.98
N ASN A 516 -12.83 2.86 6.02
CA ASN A 516 -14.03 2.17 6.54
C ASN A 516 -13.68 1.12 7.59
N ALA A 517 -12.39 0.81 7.78
CA ALA A 517 -11.92 -0.20 8.68
C ALA A 517 -10.92 0.41 9.67
N PHE A 518 -11.14 0.14 10.95
CA PHE A 518 -10.41 0.73 12.05
C PHE A 518 -9.88 -0.33 12.99
N VAL A 519 -8.67 -0.14 13.48
CA VAL A 519 -8.11 -0.87 14.62
C VAL A 519 -7.90 0.14 15.73
N ILE A 520 -8.53 -0.07 16.88
CA ILE A 520 -8.36 0.81 18.05
C ILE A 520 -7.54 0.01 19.06
N ARG A 521 -6.37 0.54 19.45
CA ARG A 521 -5.59 -0.02 20.56
C ARG A 521 -5.98 0.69 21.85
N TYR A 522 -6.39 -0.09 22.84
CA TYR A 522 -7.00 0.44 24.05
C TYR A 522 -6.66 -0.38 25.29
N SER A 523 -6.88 0.22 26.46
CA SER A 523 -6.96 -0.48 27.74
C SER A 523 -8.24 -0.08 28.47
N ILE A 524 -8.90 -1.07 29.08
CA ILE A 524 -9.99 -0.90 30.04
C ILE A 524 -9.69 -1.72 31.31
N PRO A 525 -10.27 -1.40 32.48
CA PRO A 525 -10.05 -2.16 33.70
C PRO A 525 -10.37 -3.66 33.54
N ASP A 526 -9.53 -4.51 34.14
CA ASP A 526 -9.88 -5.91 34.40
C ASP A 526 -10.89 -6.03 35.55
N ASN A 527 -11.45 -7.23 35.74
CA ASN A 527 -12.29 -7.58 36.88
C ASN A 527 -11.49 -8.26 38.00
N ALA A 528 -12.08 -8.35 39.19
CA ALA A 528 -11.41 -8.91 40.36
C ALA A 528 -11.04 -10.40 40.23
N ALA A 529 -11.65 -11.11 39.27
CA ALA A 529 -11.43 -12.53 39.03
C ALA A 529 -10.41 -12.82 37.91
N GLY A 530 -9.87 -11.81 37.23
CA GLY A 530 -8.92 -12.01 36.13
C GLY A 530 -9.54 -12.56 34.84
N THR A 531 -10.87 -12.44 34.70
CA THR A 531 -11.60 -13.02 33.57
C THR A 531 -11.98 -11.99 32.49
N GLY A 532 -11.62 -10.72 32.68
CA GLY A 532 -11.92 -9.62 31.76
C GLY A 532 -13.30 -8.99 31.94
N ASN A 533 -13.43 -7.77 31.45
CA ASN A 533 -14.70 -7.05 31.29
C ASN A 533 -14.96 -6.77 29.81
N THR A 534 -16.21 -6.55 29.44
CA THR A 534 -16.59 -6.00 28.13
C THR A 534 -17.40 -4.73 28.33
N ASN A 535 -16.97 -3.62 27.73
CA ASN A 535 -17.60 -2.32 27.90
C ASN A 535 -17.66 -1.54 26.57
N PRO A 536 -18.77 -0.83 26.28
CA PRO A 536 -18.89 -0.06 25.05
C PRO A 536 -18.11 1.26 25.13
N LEU A 537 -17.51 1.69 24.03
CA LEU A 537 -16.99 3.04 23.83
C LEU A 537 -17.61 3.64 22.56
N ALA A 538 -18.12 4.85 22.65
CA ALA A 538 -18.85 5.43 21.53
C ALA A 538 -17.89 5.94 20.44
N LEU A 539 -18.16 5.54 19.19
CA LEU A 539 -17.46 5.97 17.99
C LEU A 539 -18.31 6.94 17.19
N TYR A 540 -17.72 8.06 16.79
CA TYR A 540 -18.37 9.17 16.08
C TYR A 540 -17.62 9.52 14.79
N ALA A 541 -18.36 10.00 13.79
CA ALA A 541 -17.84 10.78 12.66
C ALA A 541 -18.35 12.22 12.79
N GLY A 542 -17.45 13.15 13.10
CA GLY A 542 -17.79 14.51 13.51
C GLY A 542 -18.65 14.50 14.77
N SER A 543 -19.85 15.08 14.68
CA SER A 543 -20.84 15.09 15.76
C SER A 543 -21.81 13.90 15.73
N THR A 544 -21.78 13.06 14.69
CA THR A 544 -22.73 11.97 14.50
C THR A 544 -22.20 10.69 15.11
N LYS A 545 -22.95 10.10 16.05
CA LYS A 545 -22.62 8.78 16.61
C LYS A 545 -22.81 7.72 15.53
N ILE A 546 -21.78 6.91 15.30
CA ILE A 546 -21.81 5.79 14.36
C ILE A 546 -22.35 4.55 15.07
N GLN A 547 -21.63 4.11 16.11
CA GLN A 547 -21.97 2.94 16.92
C GLN A 547 -21.21 2.96 18.25
N ASP A 548 -21.58 2.06 19.17
CA ASP A 548 -20.76 1.71 20.32
C ASP A 548 -19.81 0.56 19.94
N VAL A 549 -18.51 0.74 20.15
CA VAL A 549 -17.48 -0.27 19.94
C VAL A 549 -17.32 -1.09 21.21
N SER A 550 -17.43 -2.41 21.10
CA SER A 550 -17.29 -3.34 22.22
C SER A 550 -15.81 -3.57 22.55
N LEU A 551 -15.34 -2.99 23.64
CA LEU A 551 -13.96 -3.14 24.15
C LEU A 551 -13.91 -4.22 25.22
N SER A 552 -12.87 -5.05 25.22
CA SER A 552 -12.71 -6.21 26.10
C SER A 552 -11.34 -6.19 26.80
N SER A 553 -11.30 -6.53 28.09
CA SER A 553 -10.03 -6.79 28.78
C SER A 553 -9.66 -8.27 28.87
N VAL A 554 -10.45 -9.16 28.25
CA VAL A 554 -10.29 -10.63 28.31
C VAL A 554 -8.91 -11.13 27.86
N TYR A 555 -8.28 -10.44 26.92
CA TYR A 555 -6.98 -10.82 26.33
C TYR A 555 -5.84 -9.86 26.70
N SER A 556 -6.07 -9.05 27.73
CA SER A 556 -5.11 -8.13 28.32
C SER A 556 -5.00 -8.43 29.81
N TRP A 557 -4.16 -7.70 30.53
CA TRP A 557 -3.92 -7.88 31.97
C TRP A 557 -3.39 -9.26 32.33
N VAL A 558 -2.07 -9.34 32.44
CA VAL A 558 -1.39 -10.43 33.14
C VAL A 558 -0.72 -9.88 34.40
N TYR A 559 -0.39 -10.77 35.33
CA TYR A 559 -0.02 -10.43 36.69
C TYR A 559 1.17 -11.25 37.19
N GLY A 560 1.89 -10.66 38.15
CA GLY A 560 2.97 -11.30 38.89
C GLY A 560 4.26 -11.52 38.10
N ALA A 561 5.15 -12.32 38.69
CA ALA A 561 6.42 -12.71 38.08
C ALA A 561 6.24 -13.78 36.99
N TYR A 562 7.22 -13.89 36.09
CA TYR A 562 7.24 -14.93 35.06
C TYR A 562 7.36 -16.33 35.69
N PRO A 563 6.63 -17.37 35.23
CA PRO A 563 5.66 -17.34 34.13
C PRO A 563 4.36 -16.61 34.52
N TYR A 564 3.96 -15.67 33.68
CA TYR A 564 2.81 -14.80 33.93
C TYR A 564 1.49 -15.59 33.89
N ASN A 565 0.53 -15.17 34.72
CA ASN A 565 -0.84 -15.67 34.70
C ASN A 565 -1.82 -14.49 34.72
N ASN A 566 -3.11 -14.77 34.66
CA ASN A 566 -4.18 -13.77 34.69
C ASN A 566 -4.86 -13.69 36.07
N ASN A 567 -4.13 -13.85 37.18
CA ASN A 567 -4.69 -13.74 38.53
C ASN A 567 -4.33 -12.38 39.18
N PRO A 568 -5.30 -11.45 39.34
CA PRO A 568 -5.05 -10.14 39.92
C PRO A 568 -4.46 -10.14 41.33
N ALA A 569 -4.67 -11.22 42.10
CA ALA A 569 -4.08 -11.36 43.44
C ALA A 569 -2.55 -11.46 43.42
N GLY A 570 -1.94 -11.77 42.28
CA GLY A 570 -0.49 -11.78 42.09
C GLY A 570 0.16 -10.38 42.10
N GLY A 571 -0.63 -9.31 41.98
CA GLY A 571 -0.09 -7.95 41.85
C GLY A 571 0.66 -7.72 40.54
N GLU A 572 1.41 -6.63 40.45
CA GLU A 572 2.25 -6.29 39.27
C GLU A 572 1.52 -6.41 37.92
N PRO A 573 0.40 -5.68 37.70
CA PRO A 573 -0.32 -5.75 36.44
C PRO A 573 0.54 -5.24 35.28
N HIS A 574 0.43 -5.91 34.14
CA HIS A 574 1.07 -5.55 32.87
C HIS A 574 0.32 -6.18 31.69
N ARG A 575 0.78 -5.95 30.45
CA ARG A 575 0.01 -6.18 29.21
C ARG A 575 -1.35 -5.50 29.22
N PHE A 576 -1.37 -4.21 29.50
CA PHE A 576 -2.59 -3.43 29.70
C PHE A 576 -3.47 -3.31 28.45
N PHE A 577 -2.86 -3.37 27.26
CA PHE A 577 -3.53 -3.02 26.01
C PHE A 577 -3.91 -4.24 25.18
N ASP A 578 -5.04 -4.11 24.50
CA ASP A 578 -5.53 -5.00 23.44
C ASP A 578 -5.97 -4.18 22.22
N ASP A 579 -6.23 -4.85 21.11
CA ASP A 579 -6.73 -4.23 19.88
C ASP A 579 -8.18 -4.67 19.61
N VAL A 580 -9.03 -3.76 19.12
CA VAL A 580 -10.36 -4.09 18.58
C VAL A 580 -10.44 -3.69 17.12
N ARG A 581 -11.06 -4.55 16.31
CA ARG A 581 -11.30 -4.32 14.89
C ARG A 581 -12.74 -3.86 14.66
N VAL A 582 -12.90 -2.81 13.86
CA VAL A 582 -14.19 -2.21 13.52
C VAL A 582 -14.28 -2.01 12.02
N LEU A 583 -15.18 -2.75 11.36
CA LEU A 583 -15.52 -2.56 9.96
C LEU A 583 -16.86 -1.83 9.85
N LEU A 584 -16.87 -0.68 9.19
CA LEU A 584 -18.06 0.15 8.97
C LEU A 584 -18.62 -0.06 7.57
N GLY A 585 -19.95 0.04 7.43
CA GLY A 585 -20.63 -0.06 6.12
C GLY A 585 -20.44 1.14 5.21
N THR A 586 -19.67 2.15 5.63
CA THR A 586 -19.44 3.40 4.88
C THR A 586 -17.96 3.75 4.90
N THR A 587 -17.42 4.12 3.74
CA THR A 587 -16.08 4.68 3.63
C THR A 587 -16.13 6.17 3.86
N TYR A 588 -15.50 6.62 4.94
CA TYR A 588 -15.36 8.02 5.28
C TYR A 588 -14.18 8.62 4.51
N PRO A 589 -14.33 9.80 3.88
CA PRO A 589 -13.25 10.44 3.13
C PRO A 589 -12.18 11.01 4.06
N ALA A 590 -11.01 11.31 3.50
CA ALA A 590 -10.02 12.16 4.17
C ALA A 590 -10.67 13.50 4.60
N GLY A 591 -10.22 14.05 5.72
CA GLY A 591 -10.81 15.21 6.39
C GLY A 591 -11.92 14.86 7.40
N THR A 592 -12.44 13.63 7.39
CA THR A 592 -13.42 13.20 8.41
C THR A 592 -12.77 13.15 9.79
N VAL A 593 -13.43 13.73 10.79
CA VAL A 593 -13.01 13.63 12.19
C VAL A 593 -13.59 12.35 12.79
N ILE A 594 -12.74 11.42 13.19
CA ILE A 594 -13.11 10.22 13.92
C ILE A 594 -12.88 10.46 15.41
N LYS A 595 -13.94 10.31 16.22
CA LYS A 595 -13.91 10.59 17.66
C LYS A 595 -14.33 9.37 18.46
N LEU A 596 -13.51 9.01 19.45
CA LEU A 596 -13.82 8.02 20.49
C LEU A 596 -14.18 8.76 21.77
N GLN A 597 -15.36 8.49 22.32
CA GLN A 597 -15.90 9.24 23.46
C GLN A 597 -16.49 8.31 24.51
N LYS A 598 -16.18 8.59 25.78
CA LYS A 598 -16.86 7.95 26.92
C LYS A 598 -18.24 8.58 27.07
N ASP A 599 -19.26 7.90 26.56
CA ASP A 599 -20.66 8.32 26.71
C ASP A 599 -21.26 7.83 28.03
N ALA A 600 -22.51 8.20 28.31
CA ALA A 600 -23.25 7.65 29.46
C ALA A 600 -23.44 6.13 29.36
N SER A 601 -23.48 5.56 28.14
CA SER A 601 -23.49 4.10 27.94
C SER A 601 -22.14 3.44 28.20
N SER A 602 -21.04 4.20 28.21
CA SER A 602 -19.68 3.71 28.42
C SER A 602 -19.39 3.44 29.89
N SER A 603 -19.64 2.20 30.33
CA SER A 603 -19.68 1.79 31.73
C SER A 603 -18.33 1.50 32.41
N ALA A 604 -17.22 1.32 31.68
CA ALA A 604 -15.93 1.10 32.32
C ALA A 604 -15.45 2.35 33.09
N ALA A 605 -14.76 2.15 34.21
CA ALA A 605 -14.28 3.25 35.06
C ALA A 605 -13.40 4.25 34.28
N TYR A 606 -12.59 3.74 33.35
CA TYR A 606 -11.84 4.55 32.40
C TYR A 606 -11.64 3.78 31.09
N TYR A 607 -11.23 4.51 30.06
CA TYR A 607 -10.76 3.99 28.78
C TYR A 607 -9.45 4.68 28.45
N THR A 608 -8.38 3.94 28.24
CA THR A 608 -7.11 4.48 27.75
C THR A 608 -6.99 4.15 26.28
N ILE A 609 -6.86 5.15 25.43
CA ILE A 609 -6.71 5.01 23.98
C ILE A 609 -5.27 5.32 23.63
N ASP A 610 -4.62 4.36 22.98
CA ASP A 610 -3.23 4.46 22.55
C ASP A 610 -3.14 4.98 21.11
N LEU A 611 -3.74 4.25 20.16
CA LEU A 611 -3.71 4.61 18.75
C LEU A 611 -4.94 4.12 18.00
N ILE A 612 -5.12 4.69 16.81
CA ILE A 612 -6.12 4.28 15.83
C ILE A 612 -5.39 3.97 14.52
N GLU A 613 -5.53 2.76 13.99
CA GLU A 613 -5.19 2.45 12.60
C GLU A 613 -6.44 2.59 11.74
N ALA A 614 -6.34 3.22 10.58
CA ALA A 614 -7.46 3.36 9.65
C ALA A 614 -7.04 3.00 8.22
N GLU A 615 -7.87 2.20 7.55
CA GLU A 615 -7.71 1.80 6.14
C GLU A 615 -9.05 1.63 5.42
N VAL A 616 -8.98 1.47 4.10
CA VAL A 616 -10.09 0.94 3.31
C VAL A 616 -9.94 -0.57 3.23
N ALA A 617 -10.78 -1.31 3.96
CA ALA A 617 -10.89 -2.75 3.77
C ALA A 617 -11.34 -3.05 2.33
N PRO A 618 -10.62 -3.90 1.59
CA PRO A 618 -11.07 -4.37 0.28
C PRO A 618 -12.43 -5.06 0.37
N ALA A 619 -13.16 -5.14 -0.75
CA ALA A 619 -14.34 -6.00 -0.82
C ALA A 619 -13.96 -7.47 -0.54
N ALA A 620 -14.91 -8.25 -0.02
CA ALA A 620 -14.73 -9.67 0.19
C ALA A 620 -14.38 -10.36 -1.14
N LEU A 621 -13.32 -11.17 -1.12
CA LEU A 621 -12.89 -11.93 -2.29
C LEU A 621 -13.90 -13.04 -2.63
N SER A 622 -13.94 -13.44 -3.90
CA SER A 622 -14.71 -14.60 -4.37
C SER A 622 -13.85 -15.88 -4.40
N ALA A 623 -14.51 -17.04 -4.31
CA ALA A 623 -13.85 -18.33 -4.44
C ALA A 623 -13.11 -18.45 -5.79
N PRO A 624 -11.82 -18.85 -5.81
CA PRO A 624 -11.16 -19.22 -7.05
C PRO A 624 -11.78 -20.48 -7.67
N ALA A 625 -11.72 -20.62 -8.99
CA ALA A 625 -12.40 -21.71 -9.72
C ALA A 625 -12.00 -23.13 -9.27
N ASP A 626 -10.72 -23.34 -8.91
CA ASP A 626 -10.17 -24.64 -8.51
C ASP A 626 -10.21 -24.89 -6.99
N PHE A 627 -11.12 -24.23 -6.27
CA PHE A 627 -11.24 -24.34 -4.81
C PHE A 627 -12.59 -24.97 -4.41
N LEU A 628 -12.54 -25.87 -3.43
CA LEU A 628 -13.71 -26.46 -2.78
C LEU A 628 -14.19 -25.53 -1.66
N ASN A 629 -15.48 -25.27 -1.54
CA ASN A 629 -16.01 -24.40 -0.49
C ASN A 629 -16.28 -25.20 0.80
N VAL A 630 -15.73 -24.76 1.93
CA VAL A 630 -15.88 -25.45 3.23
C VAL A 630 -17.35 -25.61 3.67
N THR A 631 -18.23 -24.69 3.28
CA THR A 631 -19.67 -24.77 3.59
C THR A 631 -20.37 -25.95 2.88
N SER A 632 -19.80 -26.45 1.77
CA SER A 632 -20.28 -27.67 1.10
C SER A 632 -20.00 -28.93 1.92
N TYR A 633 -19.18 -28.83 2.97
CA TYR A 633 -18.82 -29.92 3.88
C TYR A 633 -19.43 -29.73 5.28
N GLY A 634 -20.39 -28.82 5.42
CA GLY A 634 -21.18 -28.64 6.64
C GLY A 634 -20.73 -27.52 7.57
N ALA A 635 -19.71 -26.72 7.20
CA ALA A 635 -19.34 -25.55 7.98
C ALA A 635 -20.40 -24.46 7.86
N VAL A 636 -20.72 -23.79 8.96
CA VAL A 636 -21.77 -22.76 9.03
C VAL A 636 -21.15 -21.45 9.52
N ALA A 637 -21.26 -20.41 8.70
CA ALA A 637 -20.74 -19.10 9.06
C ALA A 637 -21.62 -18.42 10.13
N ASN A 638 -20.97 -17.72 11.06
CA ASN A 638 -21.55 -16.82 12.04
C ASN A 638 -22.50 -17.48 13.05
N ASP A 639 -22.32 -18.76 13.31
CA ASP A 639 -22.94 -19.43 14.45
C ASP A 639 -21.89 -19.70 15.55
N SER A 640 -22.31 -20.42 16.60
CA SER A 640 -21.44 -20.88 17.68
C SER A 640 -21.11 -22.37 17.56
N GLY A 641 -21.45 -23.01 16.44
CA GLY A 641 -21.26 -24.43 16.19
C GLY A 641 -19.81 -24.74 15.83
N ASP A 642 -19.32 -25.92 16.20
CA ASP A 642 -17.97 -26.35 15.86
C ASP A 642 -17.88 -26.82 14.40
N ASP A 643 -17.06 -26.14 13.60
CA ASP A 643 -16.80 -26.41 12.19
C ASP A 643 -15.60 -27.33 11.95
N THR A 644 -14.87 -27.75 12.99
CA THR A 644 -13.62 -28.52 12.86
C THR A 644 -13.78 -29.76 11.94
N ASN A 645 -14.87 -30.52 12.08
CA ASN A 645 -15.12 -31.70 11.25
C ASN A 645 -15.38 -31.36 9.78
N ALA A 646 -16.07 -30.25 9.51
CA ALA A 646 -16.31 -29.76 8.15
C ALA A 646 -15.01 -29.31 7.49
N PHE A 647 -14.14 -28.59 8.23
CA PHE A 647 -12.80 -28.23 7.76
C PHE A 647 -11.95 -29.46 7.45
N ASN A 648 -11.88 -30.44 8.36
CA ASN A 648 -11.09 -31.66 8.14
C ASN A 648 -11.59 -32.45 6.91
N SER A 649 -12.91 -32.53 6.73
CA SER A 649 -13.51 -33.19 5.57
C SER A 649 -13.18 -32.46 4.26
N ALA A 650 -13.28 -31.13 4.27
CA ALA A 650 -12.97 -30.29 3.12
C ALA A 650 -11.48 -30.29 2.77
N ILE A 651 -10.58 -30.27 3.75
CA ILE A 651 -9.12 -30.40 3.56
C ILE A 651 -8.79 -31.75 2.92
N SER A 652 -9.36 -32.83 3.44
CA SER A 652 -9.14 -34.18 2.90
C SER A 652 -9.61 -34.29 1.45
N ALA A 653 -10.78 -33.72 1.14
CA ALA A 653 -11.32 -33.68 -0.21
C ALA A 653 -10.44 -32.84 -1.15
N ALA A 654 -10.01 -31.65 -0.71
CA ALA A 654 -9.13 -30.77 -1.47
C ALA A 654 -7.80 -31.46 -1.80
N GLN A 655 -7.20 -32.13 -0.82
CA GLN A 655 -5.98 -32.90 -1.00
C GLN A 655 -6.17 -34.02 -2.03
N SER A 656 -7.23 -34.83 -1.90
CA SER A 656 -7.50 -35.96 -2.80
C SER A 656 -7.78 -35.54 -4.26
N GLN A 657 -8.32 -34.33 -4.45
CA GLN A 657 -8.67 -33.81 -5.78
C GLN A 657 -7.59 -32.91 -6.38
N GLY A 658 -6.50 -32.63 -5.66
CA GLY A 658 -5.49 -31.65 -6.07
C GLY A 658 -6.06 -30.23 -6.19
N LYS A 659 -7.06 -29.89 -5.37
CA LYS A 659 -7.75 -28.58 -5.37
C LYS A 659 -7.39 -27.77 -4.13
N GLY A 660 -7.71 -26.48 -4.16
CA GLY A 660 -7.66 -25.62 -2.98
C GLY A 660 -8.92 -25.75 -2.11
N LEU A 661 -8.86 -25.16 -0.91
CA LEU A 661 -9.97 -25.00 0.02
C LEU A 661 -10.30 -23.52 0.18
N TRP A 662 -11.54 -23.16 -0.12
CA TRP A 662 -12.09 -21.83 0.04
C TRP A 662 -12.91 -21.73 1.32
N VAL A 663 -12.66 -20.68 2.11
CA VAL A 663 -13.44 -20.30 3.28
C VAL A 663 -14.11 -18.95 2.97
N PRO A 664 -15.44 -18.89 2.85
CA PRO A 664 -16.12 -17.65 2.50
C PRO A 664 -16.08 -16.62 3.63
N ALA A 665 -16.62 -15.43 3.38
CA ALA A 665 -16.80 -14.42 4.43
C ALA A 665 -17.70 -14.96 5.55
N GLY A 666 -17.33 -14.69 6.79
CA GLY A 666 -17.99 -15.19 7.99
C GLY A 666 -17.01 -15.58 9.10
N SER A 667 -17.57 -15.81 10.29
CA SER A 667 -16.88 -16.37 11.44
C SER A 667 -17.15 -17.88 11.53
N PHE A 668 -16.10 -18.69 11.64
CA PHE A 668 -16.18 -20.15 11.77
C PHE A 668 -15.46 -20.57 13.05
N VAL A 669 -16.04 -21.48 13.84
CA VAL A 669 -15.46 -21.89 15.13
C VAL A 669 -14.77 -23.23 14.97
N THR A 670 -13.57 -23.35 15.52
CA THR A 670 -12.79 -24.60 15.56
C THR A 670 -12.35 -24.86 16.99
N ASN A 671 -12.51 -26.09 17.48
CA ASN A 671 -12.07 -26.50 18.81
C ASN A 671 -10.86 -27.44 18.79
N ALA A 672 -10.32 -27.71 17.61
CA ALA A 672 -9.12 -28.50 17.42
C ALA A 672 -8.27 -27.91 16.30
N ARG A 673 -6.97 -28.22 16.36
CA ARG A 673 -6.01 -27.82 15.34
C ARG A 673 -6.30 -28.50 14.00
N LEU A 674 -6.24 -27.72 12.92
CA LEU A 674 -6.44 -28.22 11.56
C LEU A 674 -5.11 -28.68 10.96
N ASN A 675 -4.99 -29.98 10.67
CA ASN A 675 -3.81 -30.50 9.97
C ASN A 675 -3.97 -30.24 8.47
N ILE A 676 -3.08 -29.43 7.90
CA ILE A 676 -3.10 -29.09 6.48
C ILE A 676 -1.84 -29.65 5.81
N GLN A 677 -2.02 -30.48 4.78
CA GLN A 677 -0.93 -31.16 4.11
C GLN A 677 -1.04 -31.04 2.59
N ASN A 678 -0.07 -30.38 1.96
CA ASN A 678 -0.06 -30.15 0.49
C ASN A 678 -1.34 -29.48 -0.06
N VAL A 679 -2.02 -28.67 0.75
CA VAL A 679 -3.28 -28.00 0.38
C VAL A 679 -3.13 -26.48 0.50
N SER A 680 -3.77 -25.78 -0.44
CA SER A 680 -3.95 -24.33 -0.40
C SER A 680 -5.28 -23.99 0.26
N LEU A 681 -5.27 -23.24 1.35
CA LEU A 681 -6.46 -22.67 1.99
C LEU A 681 -6.49 -21.16 1.79
N ARG A 682 -7.63 -20.63 1.34
CA ARG A 682 -7.84 -19.20 1.15
C ARG A 682 -9.18 -18.71 1.72
N GLY A 683 -9.13 -17.58 2.41
CA GLY A 683 -10.30 -16.85 2.88
C GLY A 683 -10.73 -15.69 1.97
N ALA A 684 -11.80 -15.00 2.35
CA ALA A 684 -12.34 -13.84 1.63
C ALA A 684 -11.63 -12.50 1.94
N GLY A 685 -10.54 -12.53 2.71
CA GLY A 685 -9.79 -11.36 3.17
C GLY A 685 -9.78 -11.28 4.70
N VAL A 686 -8.73 -10.67 5.28
CA VAL A 686 -8.55 -10.57 6.74
C VAL A 686 -9.69 -9.85 7.47
N TRP A 687 -10.42 -8.97 6.79
CA TRP A 687 -11.60 -8.28 7.34
C TRP A 687 -12.90 -9.07 7.22
N HIS A 688 -12.92 -10.18 6.46
CA HIS A 688 -14.15 -10.86 6.04
C HIS A 688 -14.23 -12.31 6.51
N THR A 689 -13.12 -13.04 6.52
CA THR A 689 -13.08 -14.44 6.99
C THR A 689 -12.35 -14.52 8.32
N VAL A 690 -13.05 -15.02 9.35
CA VAL A 690 -12.48 -15.24 10.69
C VAL A 690 -12.64 -16.71 11.05
N ILE A 691 -11.52 -17.37 11.33
CA ILE A 691 -11.48 -18.71 11.92
C ILE A 691 -11.16 -18.51 13.40
N LYS A 692 -12.07 -18.92 14.28
CA LYS A 692 -11.97 -18.74 15.72
C LYS A 692 -11.52 -20.03 16.39
N GLY A 693 -10.39 -19.98 17.08
CA GLY A 693 -9.98 -21.04 18.00
C GLY A 693 -10.75 -20.95 19.32
N THR A 694 -10.97 -22.09 19.97
CA THR A 694 -11.56 -22.19 21.31
C THR A 694 -10.81 -23.20 22.18
N ASN A 695 -10.77 -22.96 23.49
CA ASN A 695 -10.08 -23.76 24.51
C ASN A 695 -8.55 -23.81 24.34
N GLY A 696 -7.93 -22.73 23.86
CA GLY A 696 -6.53 -22.72 23.43
C GLY A 696 -6.27 -23.57 22.19
N LYS A 697 -7.33 -24.16 21.60
CA LYS A 697 -7.26 -25.05 20.44
C LYS A 697 -7.83 -24.34 19.21
N GLY A 698 -7.27 -24.69 18.06
CA GLY A 698 -7.52 -23.99 16.80
C GLY A 698 -6.21 -23.88 16.03
N GLY A 699 -6.21 -23.10 14.95
CA GLY A 699 -5.01 -22.87 14.15
C GLY A 699 -4.64 -24.06 13.27
N PHE A 700 -3.41 -24.04 12.75
CA PHE A 700 -2.98 -24.90 11.66
C PHE A 700 -1.67 -25.63 11.96
N PHE A 701 -1.63 -26.89 11.55
CA PHE A 701 -0.39 -27.65 11.45
C PHE A 701 -0.06 -27.97 10.02
N ALA A 702 0.89 -27.23 9.47
CA ALA A 702 1.35 -27.34 8.10
C ALA A 702 2.39 -28.45 7.98
N THR A 703 2.07 -29.48 7.20
CA THR A 703 3.01 -30.55 6.85
C THR A 703 3.07 -30.78 5.35
N GLY A 704 4.11 -31.48 4.89
CA GLY A 704 4.32 -31.67 3.45
C GLY A 704 4.75 -30.39 2.76
N SER A 705 4.80 -30.39 1.42
CA SER A 705 5.28 -29.29 0.61
C SER A 705 4.14 -28.48 0.01
N ASN A 706 4.44 -27.26 -0.42
CA ASN A 706 3.50 -26.39 -1.11
C ASN A 706 2.19 -26.08 -0.34
N VAL A 707 2.23 -26.04 0.99
CA VAL A 707 1.09 -25.53 1.78
C VAL A 707 0.95 -24.03 1.51
N ARG A 708 -0.29 -23.58 1.29
CA ARG A 708 -0.62 -22.15 1.12
C ARG A 708 -1.71 -21.73 2.08
N LEU A 709 -1.48 -20.67 2.85
CA LEU A 709 -2.48 -20.09 3.74
C LEU A 709 -2.61 -18.61 3.41
N ALA A 710 -3.80 -18.16 3.00
CA ALA A 710 -3.98 -16.79 2.57
C ALA A 710 -5.35 -16.16 2.90
N ASP A 711 -5.35 -14.85 3.13
CA ASP A 711 -6.56 -14.01 3.13
C ASP A 711 -7.61 -14.35 4.21
N PHE A 712 -7.19 -14.64 5.44
CA PHE A 712 -8.10 -14.85 6.57
C PHE A 712 -7.52 -14.32 7.89
N THR A 713 -8.39 -14.16 8.88
CA THR A 713 -7.97 -14.01 10.27
C THR A 713 -8.08 -15.33 11.02
N LEU A 714 -7.04 -15.68 11.76
CA LEU A 714 -7.10 -16.64 12.85
C LEU A 714 -7.18 -15.88 14.17
N ALA A 715 -8.33 -15.96 14.84
CA ALA A 715 -8.54 -15.38 16.16
C ALA A 715 -8.53 -16.50 17.21
N GLY A 716 -7.47 -16.56 18.03
CA GLY A 716 -7.39 -17.48 19.15
C GLY A 716 -8.18 -16.99 20.36
N ASP A 717 -8.05 -17.72 21.47
CA ASP A 717 -8.68 -17.38 22.74
C ASP A 717 -7.72 -17.49 23.94
N VAL A 718 -6.40 -17.51 23.67
CA VAL A 718 -5.35 -17.55 24.69
C VAL A 718 -5.38 -16.26 25.50
N ARG A 719 -5.27 -16.37 26.83
CA ARG A 719 -5.34 -15.23 27.77
C ARG A 719 -4.08 -15.01 28.61
N TYR A 720 -3.20 -15.99 28.63
CA TYR A 720 -1.87 -15.93 29.25
C TYR A 720 -0.99 -17.01 28.60
N ARG A 721 0.32 -16.95 28.85
CA ARG A 721 1.25 -17.91 28.29
C ARG A 721 1.30 -19.20 29.12
N ASP A 722 0.95 -20.32 28.50
CA ASP A 722 1.24 -21.68 29.01
C ASP A 722 2.15 -22.40 28.00
N ASP A 723 3.43 -22.54 28.35
CA ASP A 723 4.42 -23.18 27.47
C ASP A 723 4.12 -24.66 27.20
N SER A 724 3.43 -25.34 28.14
CA SER A 724 3.06 -26.75 28.00
C SER A 724 1.87 -26.96 27.06
N ALA A 725 1.10 -25.90 26.79
CA ALA A 725 -0.05 -25.94 25.92
C ALA A 725 0.33 -25.84 24.43
N PHE A 726 -0.40 -26.59 23.60
CA PHE A 726 -0.17 -26.69 22.15
C PHE A 726 -1.05 -25.70 21.37
N ASP A 727 -0.77 -24.40 21.58
CA ASP A 727 -1.70 -23.31 21.25
C ASP A 727 -1.05 -22.28 20.29
N ALA A 728 -0.15 -22.75 19.41
CA ALA A 728 0.41 -21.93 18.33
C ALA A 728 -0.64 -21.71 17.23
N GLY A 729 -0.60 -20.54 16.59
CA GLY A 729 -1.53 -20.20 15.51
C GLY A 729 -1.28 -21.01 14.25
N ILE A 730 -0.05 -21.00 13.73
CA ILE A 730 0.36 -21.79 12.57
C ILE A 730 1.73 -22.40 12.83
N GLU A 731 1.85 -23.71 12.82
CA GLU A 731 3.12 -24.38 13.09
C GLU A 731 3.32 -25.62 12.22
N GLY A 732 4.47 -26.27 12.34
CA GLY A 732 4.77 -27.53 11.67
C GLY A 732 6.03 -27.43 10.81
N ASN A 733 6.21 -28.42 9.94
CA ASN A 733 7.45 -28.55 9.17
C ASN A 733 7.40 -27.91 7.78
N PHE A 734 6.22 -27.48 7.29
CA PHE A 734 6.01 -26.73 6.03
C PHE A 734 6.65 -27.30 4.73
N GLY A 735 7.43 -28.38 4.79
CA GLY A 735 8.18 -28.96 3.68
C GLY A 735 8.86 -27.93 2.79
N THR A 736 8.84 -28.19 1.49
CA THR A 736 9.42 -27.30 0.49
C THR A 736 8.40 -26.33 -0.09
N GLY A 737 8.80 -25.08 -0.26
CA GLY A 737 8.08 -24.12 -1.08
C GLY A 737 6.74 -23.66 -0.52
N SER A 738 6.48 -23.78 0.78
CA SER A 738 5.24 -23.27 1.41
C SER A 738 5.16 -21.73 1.42
N LEU A 739 3.97 -21.18 1.60
CA LEU A 739 3.73 -19.73 1.65
C LEU A 739 2.54 -19.38 2.56
N VAL A 740 2.71 -18.34 3.38
CA VAL A 740 1.65 -17.73 4.18
C VAL A 740 1.57 -16.25 3.79
N SER A 741 0.42 -15.79 3.31
CA SER A 741 0.30 -14.43 2.76
C SER A 741 -1.00 -13.73 3.16
N ASN A 742 -0.89 -12.48 3.62
CA ASN A 742 -2.06 -11.67 4.00
C ASN A 742 -2.97 -12.38 5.01
N VAL A 743 -2.37 -12.87 6.10
CA VAL A 743 -3.06 -13.51 7.23
C VAL A 743 -2.95 -12.62 8.46
N TRP A 744 -4.04 -12.50 9.19
CA TRP A 744 -4.07 -11.86 10.51
C TRP A 744 -4.10 -12.94 11.59
N LEU A 745 -3.24 -12.86 12.59
CA LEU A 745 -3.25 -13.74 13.77
C LEU A 745 -3.40 -12.89 15.03
N GLU A 746 -4.30 -13.29 15.91
CA GLU A 746 -4.49 -12.65 17.21
C GLU A 746 -4.80 -13.66 18.31
N HIS A 747 -4.38 -13.34 19.55
CA HIS A 747 -4.71 -14.09 20.76
C HIS A 747 -4.37 -15.59 20.72
N THR A 748 -3.24 -15.92 20.11
CA THR A 748 -2.60 -17.25 20.19
C THR A 748 -1.40 -17.22 21.13
N LYS A 749 -0.88 -18.39 21.52
CA LYS A 749 0.37 -18.45 22.30
C LYS A 749 1.53 -17.94 21.46
N VAL A 750 1.79 -18.60 20.34
CA VAL A 750 2.77 -18.16 19.32
C VAL A 750 2.01 -17.88 18.05
N GLY A 751 2.42 -16.87 17.29
CA GLY A 751 1.83 -16.62 15.97
C GLY A 751 2.20 -17.75 15.02
N MET A 752 3.49 -17.91 14.73
CA MET A 752 3.99 -18.95 13.82
C MET A 752 5.24 -19.68 14.33
N TRP A 753 5.30 -21.00 14.15
CA TRP A 753 6.44 -21.83 14.57
C TRP A 753 6.86 -22.82 13.46
N PRO A 754 7.54 -22.36 12.38
CA PRO A 754 8.14 -23.25 11.40
C PRO A 754 9.33 -24.02 12.00
N SER A 755 9.29 -25.35 11.87
CA SER A 755 10.26 -26.26 12.47
C SER A 755 11.17 -26.94 11.44
N THR A 756 12.10 -27.76 11.94
CA THR A 756 12.91 -28.70 11.14
C THR A 756 12.07 -29.41 10.07
N GLY A 757 12.60 -29.43 8.84
CA GLY A 757 11.90 -29.90 7.63
C GLY A 757 11.39 -28.76 6.74
N THR A 758 11.33 -27.53 7.26
CA THR A 758 10.96 -26.35 6.48
C THR A 758 12.09 -25.94 5.56
N ASN A 759 11.81 -25.79 4.26
CA ASN A 759 12.76 -25.24 3.28
C ASN A 759 12.05 -24.34 2.26
N GLY A 760 12.36 -23.04 2.27
CA GLY A 760 11.79 -22.12 1.30
C GLY A 760 10.36 -21.66 1.64
N LEU A 761 10.07 -21.46 2.94
CA LEU A 761 8.82 -20.85 3.40
C LEU A 761 8.90 -19.33 3.27
N TYR A 762 7.90 -18.74 2.59
CA TYR A 762 7.73 -17.29 2.53
C TYR A 762 6.52 -16.86 3.35
N VAL A 763 6.70 -15.93 4.27
CA VAL A 763 5.63 -15.33 5.09
C VAL A 763 5.58 -13.85 4.75
N VAL A 764 4.45 -13.35 4.25
CA VAL A 764 4.40 -11.99 3.69
C VAL A 764 3.09 -11.26 3.93
N GLY A 765 3.16 -9.97 4.28
CA GLY A 765 1.97 -9.14 4.46
C GLY A 765 1.09 -9.56 5.63
N THR A 766 1.66 -10.22 6.64
CA THR A 766 0.91 -10.74 7.79
C THR A 766 0.76 -9.69 8.90
N ARG A 767 -0.26 -9.84 9.74
CA ARG A 767 -0.51 -9.00 10.91
C ARG A 767 -0.62 -9.86 12.15
N LEU A 768 0.33 -9.76 13.07
CA LEU A 768 0.35 -10.53 14.32
C LEU A 768 0.12 -9.57 15.48
N ARG A 769 -1.02 -9.71 16.17
CA ARG A 769 -1.45 -8.81 17.24
C ARG A 769 -1.67 -9.59 18.53
N ASN A 770 -1.24 -9.05 19.66
CA ASN A 770 -1.65 -9.54 20.98
C ASN A 770 -1.35 -11.05 21.18
N ILE A 771 -0.13 -11.45 20.77
CA ILE A 771 0.37 -12.82 20.86
C ILE A 771 1.06 -13.02 22.21
N PHE A 772 0.88 -14.16 22.88
CA PHE A 772 1.30 -14.34 24.29
C PHE A 772 2.75 -14.78 24.51
N ALA A 773 3.42 -15.21 23.45
CA ALA A 773 4.84 -15.50 23.36
C ALA A 773 5.35 -14.90 22.04
N ASP A 774 6.14 -15.66 21.29
CA ASP A 774 6.76 -15.21 20.05
C ASP A 774 5.73 -14.86 18.97
N GLY A 775 6.02 -13.83 18.19
CA GLY A 775 5.28 -13.59 16.95
C GLY A 775 5.57 -14.70 15.94
N VAL A 776 6.82 -14.79 15.49
CA VAL A 776 7.30 -15.89 14.64
C VAL A 776 8.61 -16.44 15.20
N ASN A 777 8.67 -17.74 15.45
CA ASN A 777 9.91 -18.45 15.81
C ASN A 777 10.30 -19.45 14.73
N VAL A 778 11.34 -19.14 13.95
CA VAL A 778 11.97 -20.04 12.99
C VAL A 778 12.91 -20.96 13.75
N ASN A 779 12.53 -22.22 13.92
CA ASN A 779 13.13 -23.09 14.91
C ASN A 779 13.82 -24.33 14.30
N GLY A 780 14.95 -24.70 14.90
CA GLY A 780 15.72 -25.90 14.59
C GLY A 780 16.29 -25.87 13.17
N GLY A 781 16.13 -26.97 12.42
CA GLY A 781 16.73 -27.13 11.09
C GLY A 781 15.95 -26.45 9.95
N ALA A 782 15.15 -25.42 10.24
CA ALA A 782 14.44 -24.67 9.22
C ALA A 782 15.42 -23.89 8.32
N THR A 783 15.21 -23.95 7.01
CA THR A 783 16.13 -23.38 6.01
C THR A 783 15.39 -22.44 5.06
N ASN A 784 16.04 -21.35 4.68
CA ASN A 784 15.53 -20.39 3.68
C ASN A 784 14.10 -19.93 3.99
N VAL A 785 13.83 -19.60 5.26
CA VAL A 785 12.56 -19.01 5.68
C VAL A 785 12.70 -17.49 5.60
N ARG A 786 11.73 -16.82 4.99
CA ARG A 786 11.69 -15.35 4.95
C ARG A 786 10.37 -14.82 5.47
N VAL A 787 10.42 -13.99 6.50
CA VAL A 787 9.28 -13.19 6.99
C VAL A 787 9.45 -11.76 6.49
N ASP A 788 8.52 -11.31 5.66
CA ASP A 788 8.66 -10.09 4.86
C ASP A 788 7.42 -9.20 4.95
N GLN A 789 7.61 -7.87 4.92
CA GLN A 789 6.50 -6.90 4.80
C GLN A 789 5.36 -7.14 5.81
N SER A 790 5.69 -7.60 7.01
CA SER A 790 4.71 -8.01 8.04
C SER A 790 4.74 -7.09 9.24
N THR A 791 3.63 -7.05 9.98
CA THR A 791 3.43 -6.18 11.13
C THR A 791 3.19 -7.00 12.38
N LEU A 792 3.91 -6.66 13.46
CA LEU A 792 3.81 -7.35 14.73
C LEU A 792 3.65 -6.31 15.84
N ARG A 793 2.63 -6.46 16.68
CA ARG A 793 2.43 -5.59 17.84
C ARG A 793 1.99 -6.36 19.06
N ASN A 794 2.52 -5.99 20.22
CA ASN A 794 2.10 -6.55 21.51
C ASN A 794 2.37 -8.08 21.57
N THR A 795 3.58 -8.51 21.23
CA THR A 795 4.03 -9.91 21.41
C THR A 795 4.48 -10.11 22.87
N GLY A 796 4.32 -11.33 23.38
CA GLY A 796 4.59 -11.68 24.77
C GLY A 796 5.95 -12.37 24.98
N ASP A 797 6.75 -12.42 23.93
CA ASP A 797 8.17 -12.76 23.86
C ASP A 797 8.71 -12.12 22.56
N ASP A 798 9.83 -12.62 22.02
CA ASP A 798 10.44 -12.19 20.78
C ASP A 798 9.42 -12.03 19.66
N ALA A 799 9.30 -10.83 19.09
CA ALA A 799 8.36 -10.68 17.99
C ALA A 799 8.80 -11.53 16.79
N LEU A 800 10.10 -11.61 16.53
CA LEU A 800 10.70 -12.41 15.45
C LEU A 800 11.96 -13.11 15.96
N ALA A 801 11.96 -14.44 16.06
CA ALA A 801 13.10 -15.22 16.53
C ALA A 801 13.57 -16.25 15.49
N MET A 802 14.89 -16.39 15.33
CA MET A 802 15.51 -17.55 14.69
C MET A 802 16.27 -18.34 15.75
N TRP A 803 15.77 -19.51 16.11
CA TRP A 803 16.34 -20.33 17.17
C TRP A 803 16.94 -21.62 16.64
N SER A 804 18.27 -21.69 16.61
CA SER A 804 19.03 -22.87 16.17
C SER A 804 19.09 -23.97 17.24
N ASN A 805 17.92 -24.37 17.72
CA ASN A 805 17.77 -25.44 18.72
C ASN A 805 18.01 -26.80 18.09
N SER A 806 19.02 -27.54 18.58
CA SER A 806 19.35 -28.91 18.18
C SER A 806 19.74 -29.11 16.69
N ALA A 807 19.47 -28.15 15.82
CA ALA A 807 19.86 -28.09 14.41
C ALA A 807 19.95 -26.60 13.97
N PRO A 808 20.79 -26.26 12.99
CA PRO A 808 21.02 -24.87 12.62
C PRO A 808 19.89 -24.31 11.74
N VAL A 809 19.30 -23.20 12.17
CA VAL A 809 18.49 -22.38 11.26
C VAL A 809 19.43 -21.81 10.21
N THR A 810 19.10 -21.98 8.94
CA THR A 810 20.04 -21.70 7.84
C THR A 810 19.45 -20.76 6.79
N SER A 811 20.23 -19.77 6.37
CA SER A 811 19.92 -18.83 5.28
C SER A 811 18.55 -18.16 5.38
N SER A 812 18.05 -17.95 6.60
CA SER A 812 16.73 -17.37 6.86
C SER A 812 16.83 -15.86 7.10
N ALA A 813 15.75 -15.14 6.83
CA ALA A 813 15.76 -13.67 6.88
C ALA A 813 14.45 -13.08 7.42
N PHE A 814 14.58 -12.02 8.22
CA PHE A 814 13.48 -11.12 8.56
C PHE A 814 13.69 -9.80 7.85
N THR A 815 12.81 -9.46 6.90
CA THR A 815 12.98 -8.31 6.02
C THR A 815 11.79 -7.36 6.03
N PHE A 816 12.00 -6.05 6.03
CA PHE A 816 10.91 -5.07 5.87
C PHE A 816 9.72 -5.28 6.82
N ASN A 817 9.95 -5.69 8.07
CA ASN A 817 8.89 -5.85 9.06
C ASN A 817 8.78 -4.61 9.94
N THR A 818 7.57 -4.31 10.40
CA THR A 818 7.32 -3.30 11.43
C THR A 818 6.91 -3.99 12.72
N VAL A 819 7.78 -3.91 13.72
CA VAL A 819 7.57 -4.45 15.07
C VAL A 819 7.36 -3.29 16.04
N ALA A 820 6.32 -3.37 16.86
CA ALA A 820 6.07 -2.42 17.92
C ALA A 820 5.72 -3.14 19.22
N LEU A 821 6.23 -2.64 20.33
CA LEU A 821 5.78 -3.05 21.65
C LEU A 821 5.88 -4.57 21.91
N PRO A 822 7.05 -5.22 21.73
CA PRO A 822 7.27 -6.51 22.36
C PRO A 822 7.25 -6.30 23.89
N MET A 823 6.31 -6.96 24.55
CA MET A 823 6.06 -6.82 25.99
C MET A 823 7.16 -7.47 26.82
N LEU A 824 7.70 -8.58 26.32
CA LEU A 824 8.81 -9.32 26.89
C LEU A 824 9.80 -9.63 25.75
N ALA A 825 11.09 -9.71 26.08
CA ALA A 825 12.16 -10.05 25.15
C ALA A 825 12.27 -9.07 23.96
N ASN A 826 12.66 -9.55 22.78
CA ASN A 826 13.25 -8.71 21.74
C ASN A 826 12.28 -8.36 20.62
N GLY A 827 12.59 -7.30 19.88
CA GLY A 827 11.90 -7.03 18.62
C GLY A 827 12.26 -8.05 17.53
N ALA A 828 13.55 -8.39 17.42
CA ALA A 828 14.01 -9.52 16.61
C ALA A 828 15.26 -10.17 17.22
N ALA A 829 15.41 -11.47 17.06
CA ALA A 829 16.53 -12.22 17.60
C ALA A 829 17.07 -13.29 16.64
N ILE A 830 18.39 -13.47 16.62
CA ILE A 830 19.06 -14.65 16.04
C ILE A 830 19.84 -15.34 17.15
N TYR A 831 19.42 -16.56 17.47
CA TYR A 831 20.11 -17.47 18.37
C TYR A 831 20.88 -18.52 17.56
N GLY A 832 22.17 -18.25 17.34
CA GLY A 832 23.06 -19.13 16.59
C GLY A 832 22.70 -19.34 15.11
N GLY A 833 23.18 -20.43 14.51
CA GLY A 833 22.80 -20.86 13.16
C GLY A 833 23.74 -20.45 12.05
N ASN A 834 23.26 -20.47 10.81
CA ASN A 834 24.09 -20.37 9.61
C ASN A 834 23.58 -19.32 8.62
N GLY A 835 24.30 -18.21 8.45
CA GLY A 835 24.02 -17.26 7.36
C GLY A 835 22.68 -16.51 7.47
N ASN A 836 22.18 -16.30 8.69
CA ASN A 836 20.88 -15.68 8.95
C ASN A 836 20.94 -14.15 8.96
N ARG A 837 19.81 -13.48 8.66
CA ARG A 837 19.77 -12.04 8.46
C ARG A 837 18.55 -11.35 9.08
N ILE A 838 18.73 -10.13 9.59
CA ILE A 838 17.66 -9.19 9.99
C ILE A 838 17.90 -7.88 9.23
N GLU A 839 17.04 -7.57 8.26
CA GLU A 839 17.30 -6.49 7.29
C GLU A 839 16.10 -5.56 7.09
N ASP A 840 16.34 -4.25 6.95
CA ASP A 840 15.30 -3.30 6.53
C ASP A 840 14.08 -3.21 7.47
N ASN A 841 14.21 -3.53 8.76
CA ASN A 841 13.07 -3.53 9.70
C ASN A 841 12.93 -2.20 10.47
N LEU A 842 11.69 -1.88 10.89
CA LEU A 842 11.39 -0.87 11.89
C LEU A 842 10.98 -1.56 13.18
N ILE A 843 11.71 -1.33 14.27
CA ILE A 843 11.45 -1.95 15.56
C ILE A 843 11.33 -0.85 16.61
N SER A 844 10.23 -0.88 17.37
CA SER A 844 9.95 0.17 18.33
C SER A 844 9.44 -0.33 19.66
N ASP A 845 9.74 0.45 20.69
CA ASP A 845 9.07 0.41 21.97
C ASP A 845 9.12 -0.92 22.75
N SER A 846 10.27 -1.61 22.80
CA SER A 846 10.46 -2.80 23.66
C SER A 846 10.24 -2.47 25.15
N VAL A 847 9.54 -3.33 25.90
CA VAL A 847 9.06 -2.99 27.25
C VAL A 847 9.93 -3.58 28.36
N TYR A 848 10.09 -4.90 28.40
CA TYR A 848 10.71 -5.59 29.51
C TYR A 848 11.64 -6.71 29.04
N ALA A 849 12.77 -6.88 29.73
CA ALA A 849 13.67 -8.03 29.56
C ALA A 849 14.11 -8.34 28.11
N GLY A 850 14.23 -7.31 27.27
CA GLY A 850 14.82 -7.46 25.94
C GLY A 850 15.20 -6.18 25.22
N SER A 851 15.59 -6.37 23.96
CA SER A 851 16.27 -5.40 23.11
C SER A 851 15.46 -5.10 21.85
N GLY A 852 15.91 -4.14 21.04
CA GLY A 852 15.39 -4.00 19.68
C GLY A 852 15.79 -5.22 18.84
N ILE A 853 17.10 -5.49 18.78
CA ILE A 853 17.66 -6.68 18.13
C ILE A 853 18.62 -7.39 19.08
N ALA A 854 18.54 -8.73 19.15
CA ALA A 854 19.49 -9.58 19.86
C ALA A 854 20.21 -10.56 18.91
N ILE A 855 21.54 -10.66 19.03
CA ILE A 855 22.37 -11.69 18.35
C ILE A 855 23.06 -12.50 19.43
N SER A 856 22.73 -13.78 19.58
CA SER A 856 23.11 -14.51 20.77
C SER A 856 23.45 -15.98 20.57
N THR A 857 24.28 -16.53 21.46
CA THR A 857 24.52 -17.97 21.61
C THR A 857 23.76 -18.58 22.79
N TRP A 858 22.76 -17.86 23.32
CA TRP A 858 21.92 -18.29 24.43
C TRP A 858 20.90 -19.38 24.03
N HIS A 859 20.10 -19.85 24.99
CA HIS A 859 19.07 -20.88 24.85
C HIS A 859 19.55 -22.21 24.24
N GLY A 860 20.81 -22.60 24.53
CA GLY A 860 21.39 -23.85 24.04
C GLY A 860 21.48 -23.91 22.50
N ALA A 861 21.50 -22.76 21.83
CA ALA A 861 21.57 -22.70 20.38
C ALA A 861 22.91 -23.22 19.86
N LEU A 862 22.88 -23.85 18.67
CA LEU A 862 24.12 -24.21 17.97
C LEU A 862 24.90 -22.95 17.57
N PRO A 863 26.25 -22.95 17.66
CA PRO A 863 27.06 -21.78 17.37
C PRO A 863 26.82 -21.18 15.98
N PHE A 864 27.15 -19.89 15.85
CA PHE A 864 27.12 -19.21 14.55
C PHE A 864 28.12 -19.82 13.57
N SER A 865 27.71 -19.90 12.31
CA SER A 865 28.53 -20.25 11.16
C SER A 865 28.17 -19.37 9.96
N ASN A 866 29.13 -19.12 9.07
CA ASN A 866 29.01 -18.10 8.02
C ASN A 866 28.63 -16.71 8.57
N THR A 867 28.37 -15.76 7.67
CA THR A 867 28.09 -14.38 8.05
C THR A 867 26.66 -14.20 8.53
N THR A 868 26.49 -13.75 9.78
CA THR A 868 25.21 -13.23 10.29
C THR A 868 25.13 -11.73 10.00
N THR A 869 24.01 -11.26 9.45
CA THR A 869 23.86 -9.87 9.00
C THR A 869 22.70 -9.15 9.68
N VAL A 870 22.95 -7.97 10.22
CA VAL A 870 21.96 -7.03 10.73
C VAL A 870 22.11 -5.73 9.93
N ALA A 871 21.24 -5.48 8.97
CA ALA A 871 21.44 -4.36 8.03
C ALA A 871 20.22 -3.45 7.89
N ARG A 872 20.42 -2.13 7.77
CA ARG A 872 19.35 -1.18 7.40
C ARG A 872 18.15 -1.22 8.34
N ASN A 873 18.36 -1.46 9.63
CA ASN A 873 17.27 -1.48 10.61
C ASN A 873 17.20 -0.15 11.37
N THR A 874 15.99 0.29 11.74
CA THR A 874 15.79 1.41 12.66
C THR A 874 15.16 0.90 13.95
N LEU A 875 15.83 1.13 15.07
CA LEU A 875 15.42 0.76 16.42
C LEU A 875 15.06 2.03 17.18
N THR A 876 13.79 2.25 17.51
CA THR A 876 13.31 3.47 18.18
C THR A 876 12.76 3.15 19.56
N ARG A 877 13.29 3.80 20.61
CA ARG A 877 12.84 3.58 22.00
C ARG A 877 12.87 2.11 22.42
N THR A 878 13.83 1.38 21.89
CA THR A 878 14.14 0.00 22.29
C THR A 878 15.08 0.01 23.50
N SER A 879 15.61 -1.15 23.91
CA SER A 879 16.25 -1.38 25.22
C SER A 879 15.25 -1.39 26.38
N SER A 880 15.54 -2.20 27.38
CA SER A 880 14.75 -2.33 28.60
C SER A 880 15.62 -2.78 29.77
N PHE A 881 14.99 -2.93 30.94
CA PHE A 881 15.63 -3.44 32.14
C PHE A 881 15.24 -4.90 32.36
N GLU A 882 16.23 -5.76 32.61
CA GLU A 882 16.05 -7.15 33.04
C GLU A 882 16.15 -7.22 34.57
N ARG A 883 15.00 -7.42 35.23
CA ARG A 883 14.92 -7.40 36.71
C ARG A 883 15.59 -8.62 37.35
N ASN A 884 15.59 -9.78 36.69
CA ASN A 884 16.18 -11.00 37.25
C ASN A 884 17.70 -10.88 37.38
N TRP A 885 18.34 -10.14 36.47
CA TRP A 885 19.79 -9.94 36.45
C TRP A 885 20.21 -8.55 36.93
N ASN A 886 19.24 -7.72 37.32
CA ASN A 886 19.46 -6.32 37.69
C ASN A 886 20.34 -5.59 36.65
N SER A 887 20.00 -5.75 35.38
CA SER A 887 20.84 -5.33 34.25
C SER A 887 20.04 -4.54 33.21
N SER A 888 20.61 -3.44 32.72
CA SER A 888 20.09 -2.75 31.53
C SER A 888 20.56 -3.45 30.26
N LEU A 889 19.67 -3.55 29.27
CA LEU A 889 19.97 -4.14 27.96
C LEU A 889 20.20 -3.06 26.89
N GLY A 890 20.79 -3.45 25.75
CA GLY A 890 21.03 -2.54 24.62
C GLY A 890 19.83 -2.38 23.70
N GLY A 891 19.80 -1.29 22.92
CA GLY A 891 18.91 -1.20 21.76
C GLY A 891 19.26 -2.28 20.74
N LEU A 892 20.55 -2.47 20.49
CA LEU A 892 21.16 -3.66 19.88
C LEU A 892 21.97 -4.41 20.93
N TRP A 893 21.75 -5.71 21.06
CA TRP A 893 22.43 -6.56 22.02
C TRP A 893 23.12 -7.74 21.34
N ILE A 894 24.44 -7.85 21.49
CA ILE A 894 25.20 -9.02 21.06
C ILE A 894 25.61 -9.77 22.33
N TYR A 895 25.06 -10.97 22.50
CA TYR A 895 25.07 -11.74 23.73
C TYR A 895 25.69 -13.14 23.57
N ALA A 896 26.99 -13.27 23.77
CA ALA A 896 27.73 -14.52 23.69
C ALA A 896 27.66 -15.32 25.00
N GLU A 897 26.55 -16.00 25.31
CA GLU A 897 26.37 -16.71 26.58
C GLU A 897 27.05 -18.09 26.62
N ALA A 898 26.58 -19.04 25.80
CA ALA A 898 27.04 -20.42 25.87
C ALA A 898 28.42 -20.61 25.23
N THR A 899 28.63 -20.00 24.07
CA THR A 899 29.85 -20.15 23.25
C THR A 899 30.34 -18.81 22.72
N ASP A 900 31.63 -18.76 22.38
CA ASP A 900 32.22 -17.63 21.64
C ASP A 900 31.47 -17.36 20.33
N ILE A 901 31.39 -16.08 19.95
CA ILE A 901 30.91 -15.64 18.65
C ILE A 901 32.15 -15.30 17.82
N THR A 902 32.57 -16.22 16.96
CA THR A 902 33.77 -16.10 16.12
C THR A 902 33.46 -16.07 14.62
N ALA A 903 32.28 -16.54 14.22
CA ALA A 903 31.78 -16.34 12.87
C ALA A 903 31.47 -14.87 12.63
N PRO A 904 31.61 -14.35 11.39
CA PRO A 904 31.39 -12.94 11.12
C PRO A 904 29.98 -12.48 11.50
N VAL A 905 29.90 -11.40 12.27
CA VAL A 905 28.65 -10.65 12.52
C VAL A 905 28.80 -9.26 11.93
N GLN A 906 27.93 -8.91 10.97
CA GLN A 906 27.96 -7.62 10.31
C GLN A 906 26.74 -6.79 10.72
N VAL A 907 26.99 -5.61 11.28
CA VAL A 907 25.98 -4.61 11.63
C VAL A 907 26.19 -3.41 10.72
N LEU A 908 25.28 -3.21 9.76
CA LEU A 908 25.47 -2.30 8.63
C LEU A 908 24.30 -1.31 8.50
N ASP A 909 24.55 0.00 8.46
CA ASP A 909 23.50 1.02 8.27
C ASP A 909 22.35 0.89 9.28
N VAL A 910 22.66 0.87 10.58
CA VAL A 910 21.64 0.69 11.64
C VAL A 910 21.46 1.98 12.42
N ASP A 911 20.22 2.43 12.54
CA ASP A 911 19.86 3.58 13.37
C ASP A 911 19.26 3.12 14.70
N ILE A 912 19.85 3.56 15.80
CA ILE A 912 19.39 3.30 17.17
C ILE A 912 19.04 4.66 17.79
N ILE A 913 17.75 4.89 17.97
CA ILE A 913 17.17 6.18 18.31
C ILE A 913 16.48 6.08 19.67
N ASP A 914 16.87 6.93 20.61
CA ASP A 914 16.19 7.14 21.88
C ASP A 914 16.08 5.86 22.74
N SER A 915 17.11 5.01 22.76
CA SER A 915 17.13 3.78 23.58
C SER A 915 16.93 4.07 25.06
N THR A 916 16.18 3.20 25.77
CA THR A 916 15.88 3.35 27.21
C THR A 916 17.14 3.39 28.07
N TYR A 917 18.10 2.52 27.78
CA TYR A 917 19.42 2.53 28.39
C TYR A 917 20.49 2.71 27.31
N GLN A 918 21.40 1.74 27.15
CA GLN A 918 22.50 1.88 26.21
C GLN A 918 22.05 1.62 24.76
N GLY A 919 22.72 2.25 23.81
CA GLY A 919 22.47 2.03 22.38
C GLY A 919 22.87 0.63 21.94
N ILE A 920 24.15 0.30 22.09
CA ILE A 920 24.73 -1.02 21.78
C ILE A 920 25.25 -1.65 23.07
N LEU A 921 24.95 -2.92 23.29
CA LEU A 921 25.51 -3.74 24.37
C LEU A 921 26.24 -4.96 23.79
N LEU A 922 27.51 -5.15 24.12
CA LEU A 922 28.21 -6.43 23.97
C LEU A 922 28.35 -7.12 25.33
N SER A 923 27.87 -8.35 25.45
CA SER A 923 28.06 -9.23 26.61
C SER A 923 28.03 -10.70 26.15
N PHE A 924 28.33 -11.75 26.90
CA PHE A 924 28.74 -11.87 28.29
C PHE A 924 29.75 -13.00 28.43
N GLN A 925 30.82 -12.84 29.19
CA GLN A 925 31.78 -13.91 29.56
C GLN A 925 32.49 -14.72 28.45
N ARG A 926 32.02 -14.73 27.21
CA ARG A 926 32.66 -15.35 26.04
C ARG A 926 33.23 -14.29 25.11
N ASN A 927 34.07 -14.74 24.19
CA ASN A 927 34.71 -13.84 23.23
C ASN A 927 33.74 -13.50 22.10
N ILE A 928 33.70 -12.22 21.73
CA ILE A 928 33.03 -11.72 20.53
C ILE A 928 34.12 -11.18 19.60
N THR A 929 34.40 -11.88 18.51
CA THR A 929 35.37 -11.47 17.48
C THR A 929 34.72 -11.48 16.10
N ASN A 930 35.41 -10.93 15.10
CA ASN A 930 34.89 -10.79 13.72
C ASN A 930 33.56 -10.02 13.64
N LEU A 931 33.35 -9.09 14.58
CA LEU A 931 32.24 -8.14 14.56
C LEU A 931 32.61 -6.93 13.70
N THR A 932 31.71 -6.53 12.81
CA THR A 932 31.80 -5.28 12.04
C THR A 932 30.63 -4.38 12.39
N LEU A 933 30.93 -3.12 12.77
CA LEU A 933 29.96 -2.03 12.86
C LEU A 933 30.30 -1.01 11.77
N ASP A 934 29.41 -0.84 10.80
CA ASP A 934 29.58 0.06 9.66
C ASP A 934 28.33 0.92 9.45
N HIS A 935 28.49 2.24 9.38
CA HIS A 935 27.37 3.20 9.27
C HIS A 935 26.31 3.02 10.36
N VAL A 936 26.73 2.87 11.62
CA VAL A 936 25.79 2.72 12.75
C VAL A 936 25.61 4.04 13.46
N THR A 937 24.36 4.50 13.61
CA THR A 937 24.03 5.72 14.36
C THR A 937 23.38 5.36 15.69
N VAL A 938 23.88 5.90 16.79
CA VAL A 938 23.22 5.91 18.10
C VAL A 938 22.90 7.36 18.46
N ASN A 939 21.62 7.68 18.61
CA ASN A 939 21.15 9.02 18.93
C ASN A 939 20.22 8.98 20.15
N GLY A 940 20.62 9.61 21.26
CA GLY A 940 19.76 9.78 22.44
C GLY A 940 19.67 8.57 23.36
N ALA A 941 20.75 7.80 23.53
CA ALA A 941 20.75 6.68 24.48
C ALA A 941 20.59 7.16 25.93
N GLY A 942 19.68 6.54 26.68
CA GLY A 942 19.40 6.87 28.09
C GLY A 942 20.56 6.60 29.05
N THR A 943 21.55 5.80 28.66
CA THR A 943 22.84 5.67 29.36
C THR A 943 24.02 5.88 28.41
N TYR A 944 24.78 4.85 28.06
CA TYR A 944 25.93 4.94 27.16
C TYR A 944 25.53 4.73 25.71
N GLY A 945 26.21 5.36 24.76
CA GLY A 945 26.02 5.04 23.35
C GLY A 945 26.39 3.59 23.04
N ILE A 946 27.58 3.19 23.51
CA ILE A 946 28.13 1.84 23.36
C ILE A 946 28.63 1.33 24.71
N GLU A 947 28.20 0.14 25.09
CA GLU A 947 28.64 -0.56 26.28
C GLU A 947 29.31 -1.89 25.91
N LEU A 948 30.60 -2.01 26.23
CA LEU A 948 31.40 -3.21 25.96
C LEU A 948 31.67 -3.94 27.28
N ASN A 949 30.95 -5.05 27.47
CA ASN A 949 31.03 -5.95 28.61
C ASN A 949 31.31 -7.40 28.17
N ALA A 950 32.20 -7.55 27.18
CA ALA A 950 32.73 -8.82 26.68
C ALA A 950 34.22 -8.66 26.34
N ALA A 951 34.92 -9.76 26.09
CA ALA A 951 36.27 -9.76 25.53
C ALA A 951 36.23 -9.99 24.01
N GLY A 952 37.28 -9.57 23.30
CA GLY A 952 37.40 -9.76 21.85
C GLY A 952 37.68 -8.47 21.08
N SER A 953 37.23 -8.42 19.82
CA SER A 953 37.50 -7.30 18.93
C SER A 953 36.41 -7.08 17.87
N ALA A 954 36.24 -5.81 17.49
CA ALA A 954 35.36 -5.39 16.40
C ALA A 954 36.08 -4.40 15.46
N TYR A 955 35.71 -4.42 14.19
CA TYR A 955 35.99 -3.34 13.25
C TYR A 955 34.86 -2.32 13.30
N VAL A 956 35.20 -1.04 13.45
CA VAL A 956 34.20 0.04 13.56
C VAL A 956 34.51 1.15 12.56
N THR A 957 33.57 1.50 11.69
CA THR A 957 33.72 2.57 10.70
C THR A 957 32.39 3.30 10.51
N TYR A 958 32.44 4.62 10.30
CA TYR A 958 31.24 5.47 10.17
C TYR A 958 30.21 5.29 11.31
N VAL A 959 30.67 4.95 12.52
CA VAL A 959 29.78 4.85 13.69
C VAL A 959 29.67 6.23 14.35
N THR A 960 28.45 6.70 14.59
CA THR A 960 28.19 8.00 15.22
C THR A 960 27.38 7.81 16.49
N VAL A 961 27.87 8.37 17.60
CA VAL A 961 27.13 8.43 18.86
C VAL A 961 26.83 9.89 19.21
N SER A 962 25.57 10.19 19.51
CA SER A 962 25.14 11.53 19.91
C SER A 962 24.08 11.46 21.00
N GLY A 963 24.04 12.46 21.89
CA GLY A 963 23.00 12.58 22.91
C GLY A 963 22.93 11.47 23.97
N ALA A 964 23.98 10.65 24.13
CA ALA A 964 24.02 9.60 25.16
C ALA A 964 24.22 10.20 26.57
N ALA A 965 23.31 9.89 27.51
CA ALA A 965 23.24 10.58 28.80
C ALA A 965 24.41 10.28 29.76
N SER A 966 25.04 9.11 29.67
CA SER A 966 26.17 8.69 30.52
C SER A 966 27.52 8.73 29.81
N GLY A 967 27.54 8.95 28.49
CA GLY A 967 28.76 9.05 27.68
C GLY A 967 28.73 8.23 26.38
N GLY A 968 29.68 8.48 25.50
CA GLY A 968 29.75 7.82 24.19
C GLY A 968 30.03 6.31 24.26
N LEU A 969 30.99 5.92 25.09
CA LEU A 969 31.48 4.55 25.24
C LEU A 969 31.83 4.25 26.69
N ILE A 970 31.49 3.05 27.14
CA ILE A 970 32.08 2.41 28.32
C ILE A 970 32.66 1.05 27.91
N ASN A 971 33.92 0.80 28.25
CA ASN A 971 34.64 -0.44 27.93
C ASN A 971 35.17 -1.07 29.22
N ARG A 972 34.46 -2.08 29.74
CA ARG A 972 34.76 -2.64 31.07
C ARG A 972 35.81 -3.74 31.07
N LEU A 973 35.96 -4.46 29.96
CA LEU A 973 36.79 -5.67 29.88
C LEU A 973 37.95 -5.55 28.88
N GLY A 974 38.25 -4.34 28.40
CA GLY A 974 39.36 -4.11 27.45
C GLY A 974 39.08 -4.63 26.04
N TYR A 975 37.82 -4.60 25.61
CA TYR A 975 37.43 -4.99 24.26
C TYR A 975 38.11 -4.11 23.21
N THR A 976 38.67 -4.70 22.16
CA THR A 976 39.46 -3.96 21.16
C THR A 976 38.57 -3.41 20.04
N LEU A 977 38.56 -2.09 19.84
CA LEU A 977 37.91 -1.47 18.69
C LEU A 977 38.96 -1.08 17.64
N ASN A 978 38.97 -1.79 16.51
CA ASN A 978 39.79 -1.45 15.35
C ASN A 978 39.07 -0.37 14.54
N ARG A 979 39.49 0.89 14.71
CA ARG A 979 38.80 2.06 14.14
C ARG A 979 39.19 2.30 12.68
N GLY A 980 38.21 2.23 11.78
CA GLY A 980 38.23 2.82 10.45
C GLY A 980 37.86 4.31 10.45
N PRO A 981 37.64 4.92 9.26
CA PRO A 981 37.26 6.33 9.14
C PRO A 981 35.85 6.63 9.68
N GLY A 982 35.53 7.91 9.83
CA GLY A 982 34.15 8.39 10.04
C GLY A 982 33.52 8.14 11.42
N ASN A 983 34.25 7.57 12.38
CA ASN A 983 33.73 7.34 13.73
C ASN A 983 33.68 8.64 14.56
N SER A 984 32.59 8.92 15.27
CA SER A 984 32.47 10.12 16.12
C SER A 984 31.61 9.90 17.37
N GLY A 985 31.91 10.67 18.43
CA GLY A 985 31.11 10.70 19.65
C GLY A 985 31.43 9.64 20.71
N PHE A 986 32.47 8.81 20.52
CA PHE A 986 32.88 7.78 21.47
C PHE A 986 34.37 7.36 21.37
#